data_AF-A0A6B0S8K0-F1
#
_entry.id   AF-A0A6B0S8K0-F1
#
_cell.length_a   1.000
_cell.length_b   1.000
_cell.length_c   1.000
_cell.angle_alpha   90.00
_cell.angle_beta   90.00
_cell.angle_gamma   90.00
#
_symmetry.space_group_name_H-M   'P 1'
#
loop_
_entity.id
_entity.type
_entity.pdbx_description
1 polymer ?
#
loop_
_entity_poly.entity_id
_entity_poly.type
_entity_poly.pdbx_seq_one_letter_code
_entity_poly.pdbx_strand_id
1 'polypeptide(L)'
;MARRPGAPAAYGEDFSFVSPLVKYLLFFFNMLFWVISMVMVAVGVYARLMKHAEAALACLAVDPAILLIVVGILMFLLTFCGCIGSLRENICLLQTFSLCLTVVFLLQLAAGILGFVFSDKVRGKVSEIINNAIVHYRDDLDLQNLIDFGQKEFSCCGGISYKDWSLNMYFNCSEDNPSRERCSVPYSCCLPTPNQAVINTMCGQGMQALDYLEASKVIYTNGCIDRLVNWIHSNLFVLGGVALGLAIPQLLSQCGRAAPCEPLRYNVCLGSALPYGATSTLLAGDSDSQEEAHGKLVLWSGLRNAPRCWAVIQPLLCAVYMPKCENDRVELPSRTLCQATRGPCAIVERERGWPDFLRCTPDHFPEGCPNEVQNIKFNSSGQCEAPLVRTDNPKSWYEDVEGCGIQCQNPLFTEAEHQDMHSYIAAFGAVTGLCTLFTLATFVADWRNSNRYPAVILFYVNACFFVGSIGWLAQFMDGARREIVCRADGTMRLGEPTSNETLSCVIIFVIVYYALMAGVVWFVVLTYAWHTSFKALGTTYQPLSGKTSYFHLLTWSLPFVLTVAILAVAQVDGDSVSGICFVGYKNYRYRAGFVLAPIGLVLIVGGYFLIRGVMTLFSIKSNHPGLLSEKAASKINETMLRLGIFGFLAFGFVLITFSCHFYDFFNQAEWERSFRDYVLCQANVTIGLPTKKPIPDCEIKNRPSLLVEKINLFAMFGTGISMSTWVWTKATLLIWRRTWCRLTGQSDDEPKRIKKSKMIAKAFSKRRELLQNPGQELSFSMHTVSHDGPVAGLAFDLNEPSADVSSAWAQHVTKMVARRGAILPQDVSVTPVATPGPRVAAFSTLPPRPTPLLLGSISSRLD
;
A
#
# COMPACT_ATOMS: atom_id res chain seq x y z
N MET A 1 18.37 46.37 35.91
CA MET A 1 19.71 45.88 36.32
C MET A 1 19.76 44.39 35.97
N ALA A 2 20.84 43.80 35.46
CA ALA A 2 22.21 44.30 35.27
C ALA A 2 22.77 43.99 33.85
N ARG A 3 23.86 44.66 33.48
CA ARG A 3 24.66 44.43 32.25
C ARG A 3 25.98 43.73 32.61
N ARG A 4 26.61 43.12 31.57
CA ARG A 4 28.04 42.74 31.39
C ARG A 4 28.39 41.27 31.64
N PRO A 5 29.52 40.76 31.07
CA PRO A 5 30.40 41.34 30.03
C PRO A 5 30.57 40.46 28.77
N GLY A 6 31.24 41.01 27.76
CA GLY A 6 31.29 40.45 26.41
C GLY A 6 32.14 39.19 26.20
N ALA A 7 31.75 38.44 25.17
CA ALA A 7 32.65 37.61 24.40
C ALA A 7 33.30 38.49 23.28
N PRO A 8 34.56 38.25 22.89
CA PRO A 8 35.18 38.99 21.81
C PRO A 8 34.50 38.66 20.47
N ALA A 9 34.23 39.70 19.67
CA ALA A 9 33.79 39.50 18.30
C ALA A 9 34.93 38.88 17.49
N ALA A 10 34.79 37.62 17.10
CA ALA A 10 35.60 37.06 16.02
C ALA A 10 35.26 37.84 14.75
N TYR A 11 36.23 38.63 14.26
CA TYR A 11 36.15 39.33 13.00
C TYR A 11 36.21 38.29 11.89
N GLY A 12 35.05 37.76 11.51
CA GLY A 12 34.89 36.97 10.30
C GLY A 12 35.09 37.90 9.11
N GLU A 13 36.28 37.88 8.52
CA GLU A 13 36.42 38.34 7.14
C GLU A 13 35.68 37.32 6.26
N ASP A 14 34.49 37.71 5.80
CA ASP A 14 33.75 37.00 4.77
C ASP A 14 34.53 37.08 3.44
N PHE A 15 35.58 36.27 3.32
CA PHE A 15 36.33 36.08 2.08
C PHE A 15 35.41 35.40 1.07
N SER A 16 34.77 36.18 0.19
CA SER A 16 34.06 35.63 -0.95
C SER A 16 35.06 34.95 -1.90
N PHE A 17 34.97 33.63 -2.01
CA PHE A 17 35.93 32.75 -2.71
C PHE A 17 35.96 32.89 -4.25
N VAL A 18 35.41 33.97 -4.81
CA VAL A 18 35.47 34.30 -6.23
C VAL A 18 36.59 35.32 -6.42
N SER A 19 37.52 35.08 -7.35
CA SER A 19 38.61 36.03 -7.56
C SER A 19 38.04 37.43 -7.90
N PRO A 20 38.53 38.52 -7.27
CA PRO A 20 38.00 39.86 -7.51
C PRO A 20 38.02 40.24 -8.99
N LEU A 21 39.03 39.76 -9.72
CA LEU A 21 39.15 39.89 -11.17
C LEU A 21 37.92 39.30 -11.91
N VAL A 22 37.54 38.06 -11.62
CA VAL A 22 36.37 37.42 -12.26
C VAL A 22 35.07 38.14 -11.89
N LYS A 23 34.92 38.59 -10.63
CA LYS A 23 33.76 39.37 -10.19
C LYS A 23 33.62 40.69 -10.96
N TYR A 24 34.69 41.48 -11.06
CA TYR A 24 34.64 42.77 -11.77
C TYR A 24 34.54 42.61 -13.29
N LEU A 25 35.16 41.60 -13.89
CA LEU A 25 35.00 41.30 -15.31
C LEU A 25 33.56 40.87 -15.63
N LEU A 26 32.97 39.96 -14.85
CA LEU A 26 31.60 39.50 -15.05
C LEU A 26 30.59 40.64 -14.86
N PHE A 27 30.81 41.53 -13.89
CA PHE A 27 30.01 42.75 -13.73
C PHE A 27 30.15 43.68 -14.95
N PHE A 28 31.38 43.96 -15.40
CA PHE A 28 31.65 44.87 -16.52
C PHE A 28 31.00 44.40 -17.83
N PHE A 29 31.17 43.12 -18.20
CA PHE A 29 30.58 42.60 -19.44
C PHE A 29 29.06 42.56 -19.37
N ASN A 30 28.45 42.17 -18.24
CA ASN A 30 26.99 42.23 -18.10
C ASN A 30 26.47 43.67 -18.19
N MET A 31 27.15 44.64 -17.59
CA MET A 31 26.78 46.06 -17.65
C MET A 31 26.84 46.60 -19.09
N LEU A 32 27.86 46.21 -19.87
CA LEU A 32 27.99 46.58 -21.28
C LEU A 32 26.82 46.02 -22.11
N PHE A 33 26.53 44.72 -22.01
CA PHE A 33 25.42 44.11 -22.74
C PHE A 33 24.04 44.62 -22.28
N TRP A 34 23.90 45.00 -21.01
CA TRP A 34 22.70 45.63 -20.48
C TRP A 34 22.42 46.98 -21.17
N VAL A 35 23.44 47.85 -21.30
CA VAL A 35 23.31 49.12 -22.04
C VAL A 35 23.00 48.87 -23.53
N ILE A 36 23.68 47.92 -24.18
CA ILE A 36 23.40 47.56 -25.58
C ILE A 36 21.95 47.10 -25.76
N SER A 37 21.43 46.28 -24.84
CA SER A 37 20.05 45.78 -24.90
C SER A 37 19.00 46.91 -24.80
N MET A 38 19.25 47.93 -23.96
CA MET A 38 18.40 49.13 -23.89
C MET A 38 18.38 49.90 -25.21
N VAL A 39 19.54 50.05 -25.85
CA VAL A 39 19.63 50.70 -27.18
C VAL A 39 18.89 49.88 -28.24
N MET A 40 19.02 48.55 -28.25
CA MET A 40 18.29 47.68 -29.19
C MET A 40 16.77 47.81 -29.04
N VAL A 41 16.25 47.83 -27.80
CA VAL A 41 14.81 48.02 -27.55
C VAL A 41 14.37 49.42 -27.97
N ALA A 42 15.14 50.47 -27.65
CA ALA A 42 14.82 51.84 -28.05
C ALA A 42 14.76 52.02 -29.58
N VAL A 43 15.76 51.49 -30.30
CA VAL A 43 15.81 51.52 -31.77
C VAL A 43 14.67 50.70 -32.38
N GLY A 44 14.38 49.51 -31.85
CA GLY A 44 13.28 48.68 -32.32
C GLY A 44 11.90 49.33 -32.12
N VAL A 45 11.66 49.95 -30.96
CA VAL A 45 10.43 50.71 -30.68
C VAL A 45 10.33 51.93 -31.61
N TYR A 46 11.41 52.68 -31.80
CA TYR A 46 11.45 53.82 -32.72
C TYR A 46 11.12 53.40 -34.17
N ALA A 47 11.74 52.32 -34.66
CA ALA A 47 11.46 51.79 -36.00
C ALA A 47 10.01 51.33 -36.17
N ARG A 48 9.40 50.71 -35.16
CA ARG A 48 7.98 50.34 -35.17
C ARG A 48 7.06 51.55 -35.17
N LEU A 49 7.36 52.58 -34.37
CA LEU A 49 6.56 53.80 -34.33
C LEU A 49 6.60 54.57 -35.65
N MET A 50 7.77 54.61 -36.32
CA MET A 50 7.90 55.18 -37.67
C MET A 50 7.12 54.38 -38.72
N LYS A 51 7.22 53.03 -38.71
CA LYS A 51 6.47 52.18 -39.66
C LYS A 51 4.96 52.25 -39.50
N HIS A 52 4.44 52.50 -38.30
CA HIS A 52 2.99 52.58 -38.07
C HIS A 52 2.28 53.78 -38.73
N ALA A 53 3.00 54.68 -39.40
CA ALA A 53 2.42 55.74 -40.22
C ALA A 53 1.79 55.23 -41.54
N GLU A 54 2.27 54.11 -42.11
CA GLU A 54 1.76 53.58 -43.38
C GLU A 54 1.56 52.05 -43.36
N ALA A 55 0.38 51.62 -43.84
CA ALA A 55 -0.07 50.24 -44.08
C ALA A 55 -0.33 49.32 -42.85
N ALA A 56 -1.20 48.33 -43.08
CA ALA A 56 -1.88 47.56 -42.05
C ALA A 56 -1.49 46.07 -42.01
N LEU A 57 -1.50 45.53 -40.78
CA LEU A 57 -1.72 44.13 -40.38
C LEU A 57 -1.39 43.00 -41.39
N ALA A 58 -0.13 42.52 -41.38
CA ALA A 58 0.20 41.14 -41.74
C ALA A 58 1.40 40.61 -40.92
N CYS A 59 1.34 39.33 -40.51
CA CYS A 59 2.42 38.50 -39.95
C CYS A 59 3.37 39.12 -38.89
N LEU A 60 3.02 38.93 -37.61
CA LEU A 60 3.84 39.23 -36.42
C LEU A 60 5.22 38.53 -36.33
N ALA A 61 5.59 37.66 -37.28
CA ALA A 61 6.74 36.77 -37.17
C ALA A 61 8.02 37.24 -37.87
N VAL A 62 7.96 38.24 -38.77
CA VAL A 62 9.13 38.63 -39.61
C VAL A 62 9.24 40.15 -39.83
N ASP A 63 8.88 40.97 -38.83
CA ASP A 63 9.39 42.35 -38.81
C ASP A 63 10.73 42.38 -38.04
N PRO A 64 11.86 42.76 -38.70
CA PRO A 64 13.14 42.92 -38.03
C PRO A 64 13.08 43.80 -36.77
N ALA A 65 12.20 44.81 -36.74
CA ALA A 65 12.03 45.68 -35.58
C ALA A 65 11.36 44.97 -34.39
N ILE A 66 10.43 44.03 -34.62
CA ILE A 66 9.87 43.19 -33.54
C ILE A 66 10.95 42.23 -33.01
N LEU A 67 11.73 41.61 -33.90
CA LEU A 67 12.80 40.70 -33.49
C LEU A 67 13.86 41.43 -32.64
N LEU A 68 14.25 42.65 -33.01
CA LEU A 68 15.13 43.51 -32.20
C LEU A 68 14.55 43.83 -30.82
N ILE A 69 13.25 44.12 -30.71
CA ILE A 69 12.58 44.35 -29.41
C ILE A 69 12.60 43.07 -28.55
N VAL A 70 12.19 41.92 -29.11
CA VAL A 70 12.09 40.66 -28.35
C VAL A 70 13.45 40.18 -27.87
N VAL A 71 14.47 40.18 -28.74
CA VAL A 71 15.84 39.83 -28.37
C VAL A 71 16.41 40.84 -27.36
N GLY A 72 16.16 42.13 -27.57
CA GLY A 72 16.57 43.18 -26.64
C GLY A 72 15.99 43.02 -25.24
N ILE A 73 14.69 42.75 -25.10
CA ILE A 73 14.04 42.53 -23.80
C ILE A 73 14.60 41.29 -23.09
N LEU A 74 14.82 40.19 -23.82
CA LEU A 74 15.40 38.98 -23.24
C LEU A 74 16.85 39.21 -22.77
N MET A 75 17.68 39.87 -23.59
CA MET A 75 19.04 40.25 -23.20
C MET A 75 19.06 41.21 -22.01
N PHE A 76 18.14 42.18 -21.94
CA PHE A 76 18.01 43.12 -20.83
C PHE A 76 17.76 42.40 -19.51
N LEU A 77 16.80 41.48 -19.47
CA LEU A 77 16.46 40.73 -18.25
C LEU A 77 17.62 39.81 -17.81
N LEU A 78 18.26 39.11 -18.74
CA LEU A 78 19.39 38.23 -18.44
C LEU A 78 20.59 38.99 -17.87
N THR A 79 20.99 40.09 -18.52
CA THR A 79 22.13 40.92 -18.11
C THR A 79 21.86 41.68 -16.81
N PHE A 80 20.62 42.15 -16.59
CA PHE A 80 20.19 42.75 -15.33
C PHE A 80 20.30 41.77 -14.15
N CYS A 81 19.83 40.53 -14.33
CA CYS A 81 20.00 39.46 -13.35
C CYS A 81 21.48 39.14 -13.08
N GLY A 82 22.33 39.12 -14.13
CA GLY A 82 23.78 38.95 -14.01
C GLY A 82 24.45 40.08 -13.21
N CYS A 83 24.13 41.35 -13.52
CA CYS A 83 24.63 42.52 -12.80
C CYS A 83 24.23 42.50 -11.32
N ILE A 84 22.95 42.25 -11.00
CA ILE A 84 22.49 42.22 -9.60
C ILE A 84 23.06 41.00 -8.87
N GLY A 85 23.09 39.82 -9.49
CA GLY A 85 23.69 38.62 -8.92
C GLY A 85 25.16 38.83 -8.55
N SER A 86 25.93 39.50 -9.43
CA SER A 86 27.34 39.84 -9.20
C SER A 86 27.57 40.89 -8.11
N LEU A 87 26.69 41.90 -8.00
CA LEU A 87 26.83 42.98 -7.00
C LEU A 87 26.31 42.59 -5.62
N ARG A 88 25.24 41.78 -5.54
CA ARG A 88 24.60 41.35 -4.29
C ARG A 88 25.10 40.00 -3.77
N GLU A 89 26.01 39.35 -4.50
CA GLU A 89 26.49 37.98 -4.24
C GLU A 89 25.35 36.97 -4.04
N ASN A 90 24.22 37.20 -4.70
CA ASN A 90 23.03 36.37 -4.54
C ASN A 90 23.14 35.10 -5.39
N ILE A 91 23.42 33.99 -4.71
CA ILE A 91 23.62 32.65 -5.31
C ILE A 91 22.45 32.25 -6.22
N CYS A 92 21.21 32.52 -5.83
CA CYS A 92 20.03 32.15 -6.63
C CYS A 92 19.97 32.92 -7.95
N LEU A 93 20.20 34.24 -7.93
CA LEU A 93 20.29 35.07 -9.14
C LEU A 93 21.45 34.64 -10.05
N LEU A 94 22.62 34.32 -9.48
CA LEU A 94 23.78 33.87 -10.25
C LEU A 94 23.59 32.47 -10.85
N GLN A 95 22.92 31.56 -10.13
CA GLN A 95 22.52 30.24 -10.64
C GLN A 95 21.48 30.36 -11.75
N THR A 96 20.46 31.22 -11.60
CA THR A 96 19.48 31.49 -12.66
C THR A 96 20.16 32.04 -13.92
N PHE A 97 21.07 33.02 -13.77
CA PHE A 97 21.86 33.57 -14.86
C PHE A 97 22.70 32.49 -15.58
N SER A 98 23.43 31.66 -14.82
CA SER A 98 24.24 30.55 -15.35
C SER A 98 23.40 29.50 -16.09
N LEU A 99 22.25 29.11 -15.51
CA LEU A 99 21.32 28.17 -16.14
C LEU A 99 20.77 28.73 -17.45
N CYS A 100 20.35 30.00 -17.46
CA CYS A 100 19.85 30.65 -18.68
C CYS A 100 20.93 30.74 -19.77
N LEU A 101 22.17 31.12 -19.44
CA LEU A 101 23.28 31.10 -20.38
C LEU A 101 23.56 29.69 -20.93
N THR A 102 23.48 28.67 -20.08
CA THR A 102 23.65 27.26 -20.48
C THR A 102 22.56 26.83 -21.48
N VAL A 103 21.30 27.16 -21.21
CA VAL A 103 20.18 26.88 -22.13
C VAL A 103 20.35 27.65 -23.45
N VAL A 104 20.74 28.92 -23.42
CA VAL A 104 21.02 29.70 -24.63
C VAL A 104 22.17 29.09 -25.44
N PHE A 105 23.25 28.67 -24.79
CA PHE A 105 24.36 27.98 -25.46
C PHE A 105 23.93 26.67 -26.11
N LEU A 106 23.15 25.84 -25.42
CA LEU A 106 22.61 24.59 -25.98
C LEU A 106 21.67 24.85 -27.17
N LEU A 107 20.83 25.89 -27.12
CA LEU A 107 19.98 26.31 -28.24
C LEU A 107 20.80 26.83 -29.43
N GLN A 108 21.86 27.61 -29.18
CA GLN A 108 22.79 28.08 -30.22
C GLN A 108 23.55 26.91 -30.86
N LEU A 109 24.03 25.96 -30.06
CA LEU A 109 24.70 24.75 -30.53
C LEU A 109 23.75 23.88 -31.36
N ALA A 110 22.53 23.65 -30.88
CA ALA A 110 21.51 22.92 -31.62
C ALA A 110 21.14 23.63 -32.94
N ALA A 111 20.94 24.94 -32.93
CA ALA A 111 20.68 25.73 -34.14
C ALA A 111 21.87 25.70 -35.13
N GLY A 112 23.11 25.74 -34.64
CA GLY A 112 24.32 25.62 -35.46
C GLY A 112 24.45 24.23 -36.10
N ILE A 113 24.23 23.16 -35.33
CA ILE A 113 24.23 21.78 -35.84
C ILE A 113 23.11 21.58 -36.86
N LEU A 114 21.89 22.04 -36.58
CA LEU A 114 20.76 21.96 -37.52
C LEU A 114 21.02 22.79 -38.79
N GLY A 115 21.59 23.99 -38.66
CA GLY A 115 21.95 24.84 -39.79
C GLY A 115 23.06 24.25 -40.66
N PHE A 116 24.02 23.52 -40.07
CA PHE A 116 25.05 22.79 -40.80
C PHE A 116 24.49 21.54 -41.50
N VAL A 117 23.74 20.70 -40.77
CA VAL A 117 23.14 19.45 -41.28
C VAL A 117 22.11 19.71 -42.38
N PHE A 118 21.36 20.79 -42.30
CA PHE A 118 20.35 21.19 -43.30
C PHE A 118 20.80 22.39 -44.15
N SER A 119 22.11 22.59 -44.31
CA SER A 119 22.71 23.73 -45.03
C SER A 119 22.15 23.93 -46.45
N ASP A 120 21.98 22.86 -47.23
CA ASP A 120 21.34 22.93 -48.57
C ASP A 120 19.89 23.44 -48.51
N LYS A 121 19.13 23.02 -47.49
CA LYS A 121 17.73 23.43 -47.29
C LYS A 121 17.64 24.89 -46.84
N VAL A 122 18.61 25.35 -46.04
CA VAL A 122 18.78 26.76 -45.68
C VAL A 122 19.11 27.59 -46.92
N ARG A 123 20.07 27.17 -47.75
CA ARG A 123 20.42 27.84 -49.02
C ARG A 123 19.21 27.97 -49.95
N GLY A 124 18.42 26.90 -50.10
CA GLY A 124 17.17 26.93 -50.86
C GLY A 124 16.15 27.94 -50.32
N LYS A 125 15.95 28.00 -48.99
CA LYS A 125 15.05 28.98 -48.37
C LYS A 125 15.54 30.42 -48.47
N VAL A 126 16.85 30.66 -48.38
CA VAL A 126 17.44 31.99 -48.61
C VAL A 126 17.23 32.44 -50.06
N SER A 127 17.36 31.53 -51.03
CA SER A 127 17.05 31.83 -52.44
C SER A 127 15.59 32.19 -52.66
N GLU A 128 14.65 31.48 -52.02
CA GLU A 128 13.22 31.78 -52.10
C GLU A 128 12.90 33.18 -51.54
N ILE A 129 13.51 33.55 -50.39
CA ILE A 129 13.36 34.88 -49.79
C ILE A 129 13.90 35.97 -50.70
N ILE A 130 15.11 35.81 -51.25
CA ILE A 130 15.72 36.82 -52.12
C ILE A 130 14.96 36.96 -53.45
N ASN A 131 14.47 35.86 -54.03
CA ASN A 131 13.67 35.92 -55.25
C ASN A 131 12.32 36.63 -55.02
N ASN A 132 11.65 36.35 -53.89
CA ASN A 132 10.44 37.09 -53.50
C ASN A 132 10.73 38.59 -53.25
N ALA A 133 11.89 38.92 -52.71
CA ALA A 133 12.32 40.30 -52.50
C ALA A 133 12.65 41.02 -53.82
N ILE A 134 13.23 40.33 -54.81
CA ILE A 134 13.45 40.84 -56.18
C ILE A 134 12.12 41.15 -56.87
N VAL A 135 11.10 40.29 -56.75
CA VAL A 135 9.75 40.53 -57.32
C VAL A 135 9.17 41.86 -56.83
N HIS A 136 9.31 42.17 -55.54
CA HIS A 136 8.76 43.37 -54.90
C HIS A 136 9.77 44.54 -54.77
N TYR A 137 10.91 44.49 -55.45
CA TYR A 137 12.01 45.46 -55.30
C TYR A 137 11.63 46.93 -55.52
N ARG A 138 10.56 47.21 -56.29
CA ARG A 138 10.05 48.57 -56.55
C ARG A 138 8.88 48.97 -55.65
N ASP A 139 8.38 48.07 -54.81
CA ASP A 139 7.14 48.26 -54.06
C ASP A 139 7.40 48.88 -52.66
N ASP A 140 8.62 48.75 -52.14
CA ASP A 140 9.07 49.30 -50.85
C ASP A 140 10.49 49.90 -51.01
N LEU A 141 10.64 51.18 -50.65
CA LEU A 141 11.91 51.91 -50.72
C LEU A 141 12.97 51.37 -49.75
N ASP A 142 12.56 50.88 -48.56
CA ASP A 142 13.48 50.27 -47.60
C ASP A 142 14.00 48.92 -48.12
N LEU A 143 13.13 48.15 -48.77
CA LEU A 143 13.50 46.90 -49.45
C LEU A 143 14.46 47.18 -50.61
N GLN A 144 14.19 48.22 -51.41
CA GLN A 144 15.05 48.66 -52.51
C GLN A 144 16.46 49.03 -51.98
N ASN A 145 16.52 49.86 -50.94
CA ASN A 145 17.77 50.27 -50.30
C ASN A 145 18.56 49.10 -49.70
N LEU A 146 17.88 48.12 -49.09
CA LEU A 146 18.50 46.94 -48.49
C LEU A 146 19.14 46.03 -49.55
N ILE A 147 18.43 45.78 -50.66
CA ILE A 147 18.94 44.98 -51.78
C ILE A 147 20.11 45.70 -52.46
N ASP A 148 19.99 47.02 -52.68
CA ASP A 148 21.05 47.84 -53.25
C ASP A 148 22.31 47.87 -52.37
N PHE A 149 22.16 47.92 -51.05
CA PHE A 149 23.27 47.84 -50.11
C PHE A 149 23.95 46.47 -50.18
N GLY A 150 23.18 45.38 -50.12
CA GLY A 150 23.72 44.02 -50.18
C GLY A 150 24.48 43.73 -51.49
N GLN A 151 23.97 44.20 -52.63
CA GLN A 151 24.61 43.99 -53.93
C GLN A 151 25.96 44.72 -54.06
N LYS A 152 26.05 45.93 -53.51
CA LYS A 152 27.31 46.70 -53.45
C LYS A 152 28.32 46.08 -52.48
N GLU A 153 27.90 45.81 -51.23
CA GLU A 153 28.77 45.30 -50.17
C GLU A 153 29.37 43.93 -50.52
N PHE A 154 28.55 43.00 -51.03
CA PHE A 154 29.00 41.66 -51.40
C PHE A 154 29.50 41.55 -52.86
N SER A 155 29.52 42.65 -53.62
CA SER A 155 30.00 42.72 -55.01
C SER A 155 29.37 41.63 -55.90
N CYS A 156 28.03 41.67 -55.97
CA CYS A 156 27.16 40.64 -56.54
C CYS A 156 25.90 41.23 -57.18
N CYS A 157 25.18 40.43 -57.97
CA CYS A 157 23.92 40.84 -58.60
C CYS A 157 22.92 39.68 -58.61
N GLY A 158 21.67 39.96 -58.21
CA GLY A 158 20.63 38.95 -58.07
C GLY A 158 20.87 37.98 -56.89
N GLY A 159 20.07 36.92 -56.80
CA GLY A 159 20.19 35.93 -55.73
C GLY A 159 21.23 34.87 -56.06
N ILE A 160 21.00 34.15 -57.16
CA ILE A 160 21.87 33.15 -57.78
C ILE A 160 22.59 33.76 -58.99
N SER A 161 21.93 34.65 -59.75
CA SER A 161 22.46 35.21 -60.99
C SER A 161 21.88 36.60 -61.30
N TYR A 162 22.61 37.40 -62.09
CA TYR A 162 22.13 38.69 -62.60
C TYR A 162 20.85 38.58 -63.45
N LYS A 163 20.52 37.38 -63.96
CA LYS A 163 19.28 37.11 -64.71
C LYS A 163 18.04 36.91 -63.83
N ASP A 164 18.21 36.78 -62.50
CA ASP A 164 17.08 36.65 -61.56
C ASP A 164 16.19 37.92 -61.56
N TRP A 165 16.74 39.06 -61.99
CA TRP A 165 15.98 40.30 -62.20
C TRP A 165 14.83 40.16 -63.20
N SER A 166 14.85 39.16 -64.09
CA SER A 166 13.71 38.83 -64.95
C SER A 166 12.41 38.48 -64.19
N LEU A 167 12.50 38.10 -62.91
CA LEU A 167 11.35 37.86 -62.02
C LEU A 167 10.58 39.13 -61.66
N ASN A 168 11.22 40.31 -61.73
CA ASN A 168 10.58 41.58 -61.42
C ASN A 168 9.86 42.13 -62.67
N MET A 169 8.63 42.64 -62.50
CA MET A 169 7.80 43.10 -63.63
C MET A 169 8.46 44.22 -64.46
N TYR A 170 9.26 45.10 -63.86
CA TYR A 170 9.92 46.20 -64.54
C TYR A 170 11.18 45.76 -65.32
N PHE A 171 11.84 44.69 -64.88
CA PHE A 171 13.08 44.19 -65.46
C PHE A 171 12.91 42.94 -66.34
N ASN A 172 11.72 42.31 -66.32
CA ASN A 172 11.37 41.13 -67.12
C ASN A 172 11.72 41.33 -68.62
N CYS A 173 12.40 40.34 -69.19
CA CYS A 173 12.93 40.37 -70.55
C CYS A 173 11.91 40.17 -71.68
N SER A 174 10.69 39.68 -71.41
CA SER A 174 9.65 39.42 -72.43
C SER A 174 9.47 40.59 -73.40
N GLU A 175 9.40 40.31 -74.71
CA GLU A 175 9.23 41.34 -75.76
C GLU A 175 7.94 42.17 -75.57
N ASP A 176 6.91 41.60 -74.96
CA ASP A 176 5.64 42.29 -74.63
C ASP A 176 5.75 43.28 -73.45
N ASN A 177 6.89 43.36 -72.75
CA ASN A 177 7.06 44.24 -71.58
C ASN A 177 7.26 45.71 -72.01
N PRO A 178 6.35 46.65 -71.67
CA PRO A 178 6.48 48.06 -72.04
C PRO A 178 7.49 48.84 -71.18
N SER A 179 8.10 48.21 -70.16
CA SER A 179 9.05 48.87 -69.26
C SER A 179 10.30 49.38 -69.99
N ARG A 180 10.75 50.59 -69.61
CA ARG A 180 12.04 51.15 -70.08
C ARG A 180 13.25 50.41 -69.49
N GLU A 181 13.04 49.64 -68.42
CA GLU A 181 14.05 48.82 -67.74
C GLU A 181 14.01 47.34 -68.20
N ARG A 182 13.28 47.02 -69.27
CA ARG A 182 13.23 45.67 -69.89
C ARG A 182 14.65 45.11 -70.11
N CYS A 183 14.85 43.83 -69.78
CA CYS A 183 16.16 43.15 -69.84
C CYS A 183 17.31 43.87 -69.11
N SER A 184 17.03 44.74 -68.14
CA SER A 184 18.05 45.51 -67.44
C SER A 184 18.27 44.97 -66.02
N VAL A 185 19.34 45.39 -65.36
CA VAL A 185 19.55 45.17 -63.92
C VAL A 185 19.63 46.51 -63.19
N PRO A 186 19.38 46.60 -61.87
CA PRO A 186 19.59 47.85 -61.13
C PRO A 186 21.04 48.31 -61.12
N TYR A 187 21.23 49.62 -60.93
CA TYR A 187 22.55 50.25 -60.88
C TYR A 187 23.46 49.73 -59.75
N SER A 188 22.90 49.13 -58.70
CA SER A 188 23.62 48.48 -57.60
C SER A 188 24.40 47.23 -58.03
N CYS A 189 24.02 46.60 -59.16
CA CYS A 189 24.79 45.53 -59.79
C CYS A 189 26.03 46.00 -60.54
N CYS A 190 26.25 47.30 -60.75
CA CYS A 190 27.26 47.78 -61.68
C CYS A 190 28.66 47.90 -61.08
N LEU A 191 29.68 47.64 -61.90
CA LEU A 191 31.07 47.75 -61.49
C LEU A 191 31.45 49.22 -61.26
N PRO A 192 32.09 49.57 -60.13
CA PRO A 192 32.58 50.92 -59.89
C PRO A 192 33.72 51.24 -60.87
N THR A 193 33.52 52.28 -61.67
CA THR A 193 34.52 52.77 -62.63
C THR A 193 35.51 53.69 -61.93
N PRO A 194 36.83 53.40 -61.97
CA PRO A 194 37.81 54.27 -61.33
C PRO A 194 37.81 55.67 -61.99
N ASN A 195 37.90 56.71 -61.15
CA ASN A 195 37.96 58.13 -61.51
C ASN A 195 36.68 58.79 -62.08
N GLN A 196 35.48 58.22 -61.87
CA GLN A 196 34.21 58.93 -62.09
C GLN A 196 33.53 59.29 -60.76
N ALA A 197 33.18 60.57 -60.59
CA ALA A 197 32.47 61.08 -59.41
C ALA A 197 30.94 60.96 -59.48
N VAL A 198 30.41 60.59 -60.64
CA VAL A 198 28.97 60.39 -60.88
C VAL A 198 28.74 58.93 -61.23
N ILE A 199 27.91 58.24 -60.42
CA ILE A 199 27.53 56.85 -60.67
C ILE A 199 26.66 56.81 -61.93
N ASN A 200 27.07 56.05 -62.94
CA ASN A 200 26.23 55.79 -64.11
C ASN A 200 25.02 54.93 -63.70
N THR A 201 23.85 55.53 -63.50
CA THR A 201 22.63 54.80 -63.12
C THR A 201 22.00 53.98 -64.24
N MET A 202 22.43 54.19 -65.50
CA MET A 202 21.95 53.48 -66.69
C MET A 202 22.84 52.30 -67.10
N CYS A 203 23.90 52.03 -66.33
CA CYS A 203 24.87 50.95 -66.55
C CYS A 203 24.25 49.55 -66.68
N GLY A 204 23.10 49.31 -66.05
CA GLY A 204 22.41 48.02 -66.09
C GLY A 204 21.54 47.81 -67.33
N GLN A 205 21.40 48.79 -68.22
CA GLN A 205 20.44 48.74 -69.32
C GLN A 205 20.77 47.63 -70.33
N GLY A 206 19.80 46.74 -70.59
CA GLY A 206 19.94 45.63 -71.55
C GLY A 206 20.89 44.50 -71.12
N MET A 207 21.48 44.56 -69.93
CA MET A 207 22.52 43.63 -69.48
C MET A 207 22.08 42.16 -69.36
N GLN A 208 20.78 41.88 -69.18
CA GLN A 208 20.27 40.50 -69.15
C GLN A 208 20.28 39.81 -70.53
N ALA A 209 20.30 40.58 -71.62
CA ALA A 209 20.33 40.08 -72.99
C ALA A 209 21.75 39.72 -73.49
N LEU A 210 22.79 40.18 -72.79
CA LEU A 210 24.18 39.83 -73.07
C LEU A 210 24.53 38.43 -72.52
N ASP A 211 25.61 37.85 -73.04
CA ASP A 211 26.19 36.64 -72.46
C ASP A 211 27.10 36.96 -71.26
N TYR A 212 27.33 35.96 -70.40
CA TYR A 212 28.05 36.09 -69.13
C TYR A 212 29.43 36.77 -69.26
N LEU A 213 30.18 36.48 -70.33
CA LEU A 213 31.52 37.04 -70.57
C LEU A 213 31.49 38.52 -71.00
N GLU A 214 30.37 38.99 -71.52
CA GLU A 214 30.16 40.38 -71.94
C GLU A 214 29.59 41.21 -70.79
N ALA A 215 28.57 40.67 -70.11
CA ALA A 215 27.97 41.29 -68.92
C ALA A 215 29.00 41.51 -67.79
N SER A 216 29.90 40.54 -67.56
CA SER A 216 30.92 40.60 -66.49
C SER A 216 31.98 41.70 -66.66
N LYS A 217 31.99 42.42 -67.78
CA LYS A 217 32.83 43.62 -68.01
C LYS A 217 32.20 44.91 -67.49
N VAL A 218 30.90 44.90 -67.18
CA VAL A 218 30.11 46.11 -66.82
C VAL A 218 29.35 45.94 -65.50
N ILE A 219 28.90 44.72 -65.18
CA ILE A 219 28.17 44.39 -63.95
C ILE A 219 28.81 43.24 -63.19
N TYR A 220 28.55 43.16 -61.89
CA TYR A 220 28.74 41.93 -61.11
C TYR A 220 27.81 40.85 -61.67
N THR A 221 28.35 39.68 -62.06
CA THR A 221 27.55 38.57 -62.61
C THR A 221 27.30 37.41 -61.64
N ASN A 222 27.99 37.39 -60.49
CA ASN A 222 27.83 36.36 -59.46
C ASN A 222 26.63 36.68 -58.57
N GLY A 223 25.83 35.67 -58.22
CA GLY A 223 24.75 35.80 -57.24
C GLY A 223 25.23 36.11 -55.82
N CYS A 224 24.43 36.87 -55.09
CA CYS A 224 24.78 37.30 -53.73
C CYS A 224 24.81 36.16 -52.70
N ILE A 225 24.02 35.10 -52.90
CA ILE A 225 23.96 33.96 -51.97
C ILE A 225 25.32 33.27 -51.87
N ASP A 226 25.97 33.05 -53.02
CA ASP A 226 27.24 32.32 -53.07
C ASP A 226 28.41 33.17 -52.57
N ARG A 227 28.36 34.50 -52.77
CA ARG A 227 29.29 35.43 -52.12
C ARG A 227 29.16 35.40 -50.60
N LEU A 228 27.94 35.44 -50.08
CA LEU A 228 27.65 35.41 -48.64
C LEU A 228 28.11 34.08 -48.00
N VAL A 229 27.80 32.94 -48.61
CA VAL A 229 28.21 31.61 -48.10
C VAL A 229 29.74 31.48 -48.04
N ASN A 230 30.45 31.91 -49.07
CA ASN A 230 31.92 31.87 -49.09
C ASN A 230 32.52 32.76 -47.98
N TRP A 231 31.97 33.95 -47.74
CA TRP A 231 32.41 34.84 -46.65
C TRP A 231 32.22 34.21 -45.26
N ILE A 232 31.12 33.50 -45.03
CA ILE A 232 30.86 32.79 -43.76
C ILE A 232 31.92 31.69 -43.53
N HIS A 233 32.22 30.86 -44.53
CA HIS A 233 33.19 29.77 -44.40
C HIS A 233 34.61 30.26 -44.06
N SER A 234 35.04 31.40 -44.60
CA SER A 234 36.37 31.98 -44.30
C SER A 234 36.52 32.46 -42.85
N ASN A 235 35.42 32.80 -42.16
CA ASN A 235 35.46 33.38 -40.81
C ASN A 235 35.06 32.37 -39.70
N LEU A 236 34.54 31.20 -40.07
CA LEU A 236 34.01 30.19 -39.14
C LEU A 236 35.05 29.67 -38.13
N PHE A 237 36.31 29.51 -38.55
CA PHE A 237 37.39 29.01 -37.68
C PHE A 237 37.73 29.96 -36.51
N VAL A 238 37.60 31.28 -36.72
CA VAL A 238 37.86 32.28 -35.68
C VAL A 238 36.78 32.24 -34.60
N LEU A 239 35.51 32.11 -35.01
CA LEU A 239 34.37 31.91 -34.11
C LEU A 239 34.49 30.61 -33.29
N GLY A 240 34.89 29.50 -33.93
CA GLY A 240 35.12 28.22 -33.26
C GLY A 240 36.23 28.28 -32.20
N GLY A 241 37.35 28.96 -32.50
CA GLY A 241 38.48 29.09 -31.58
C GLY A 241 38.14 29.88 -30.31
N VAL A 242 37.41 30.99 -30.44
CA VAL A 242 37.00 31.82 -29.28
C VAL A 242 36.00 31.08 -28.38
N ALA A 243 35.05 30.35 -28.97
CA ALA A 243 34.09 29.57 -28.19
C ALA A 243 34.76 28.44 -27.37
N LEU A 244 35.74 27.75 -27.95
CA LEU A 244 36.45 26.67 -27.26
C LEU A 244 37.33 27.21 -26.11
N GLY A 245 37.99 28.36 -26.30
CA GLY A 245 38.82 29.01 -25.28
C GLY A 245 38.05 29.46 -24.03
N LEU A 246 36.76 29.77 -24.16
CA LEU A 246 35.90 30.20 -23.04
C LEU A 246 35.26 29.03 -22.27
N ALA A 247 35.12 27.85 -22.89
CA ALA A 247 34.51 26.68 -22.25
C ALA A 247 35.47 25.88 -21.35
N ILE A 248 36.76 25.81 -21.71
CA ILE A 248 37.76 24.99 -21.00
C ILE A 248 37.92 25.36 -19.51
N PRO A 249 37.91 26.65 -19.08
CA PRO A 249 38.03 27.01 -17.66
C PRO A 249 36.89 26.49 -16.76
N GLN A 250 35.72 26.18 -17.34
CA GLN A 250 34.55 25.68 -16.60
C GLN A 250 34.64 24.19 -16.28
N LEU A 251 35.49 23.42 -16.98
CA LEU A 251 35.53 21.95 -16.89
C LEU A 251 36.71 21.39 -16.08
N LEU A 252 37.79 22.16 -15.86
CA LEU A 252 39.06 21.61 -15.31
C LEU A 252 39.45 22.13 -13.92
N SER A 253 38.68 23.05 -13.32
CA SER A 253 39.08 23.75 -12.08
C SER A 253 38.59 23.11 -10.77
N GLN A 254 37.58 22.24 -10.79
CA GLN A 254 36.80 21.90 -9.58
C GLN A 254 37.25 20.65 -8.79
N CYS A 255 38.05 19.74 -9.37
CA CYS A 255 38.30 18.41 -8.78
C CYS A 255 39.43 18.30 -7.74
N GLY A 256 39.97 19.41 -7.23
CA GLY A 256 41.00 19.33 -6.19
C GLY A 256 41.35 20.69 -5.58
N ARG A 257 41.54 20.71 -4.27
CA ARG A 257 41.73 21.90 -3.42
C ARG A 257 43.21 22.04 -3.04
N ALA A 258 43.72 23.27 -2.91
CA ALA A 258 45.08 23.49 -2.41
C ALA A 258 45.16 23.11 -0.92
N ALA A 259 46.13 22.27 -0.57
CA ALA A 259 46.32 21.74 0.78
C ALA A 259 47.77 21.25 0.95
N PRO A 260 48.44 21.51 2.10
CA PRO A 260 49.76 20.94 2.33
C PRO A 260 49.69 19.41 2.36
N CYS A 261 50.59 18.74 1.63
CA CYS A 261 50.65 17.28 1.62
C CYS A 261 51.58 16.74 2.71
N GLU A 262 51.08 15.79 3.50
CA GLU A 262 51.86 15.08 4.51
C GLU A 262 52.12 13.62 4.08
N PRO A 263 53.28 13.02 4.43
CA PRO A 263 53.50 11.59 4.22
C PRO A 263 52.54 10.75 5.07
N LEU A 264 52.03 9.65 4.50
CA LEU A 264 51.13 8.73 5.18
C LEU A 264 51.84 8.00 6.34
N ARG A 265 51.32 8.15 7.57
CA ARG A 265 51.73 7.33 8.73
C ARG A 265 51.12 5.92 8.71
N TYR A 266 49.95 5.79 8.10
CA TYR A 266 49.21 4.53 7.95
C TYR A 266 49.03 4.21 6.47
N ASN A 267 49.56 3.07 6.00
CA ASN A 267 49.48 2.65 4.59
C ASN A 267 48.24 1.82 4.23
N VAL A 268 47.32 1.63 5.18
CA VAL A 268 46.10 0.83 5.05
C VAL A 268 44.90 1.65 5.52
N CYS A 269 43.85 1.72 4.70
CA CYS A 269 42.56 2.27 5.08
C CYS A 269 41.50 1.16 5.11
N LEU A 270 40.85 0.98 6.28
CA LEU A 270 39.74 0.03 6.49
C LEU A 270 40.00 -1.42 6.00
N GLY A 271 41.27 -1.86 6.03
CA GLY A 271 41.71 -3.20 5.62
C GLY A 271 42.29 -3.30 4.20
N SER A 272 42.26 -2.23 3.41
CA SER A 272 42.84 -2.19 2.06
C SER A 272 44.06 -1.26 1.99
N ALA A 273 45.11 -1.67 1.28
CA ALA A 273 46.32 -0.88 1.10
C ALA A 273 46.09 0.33 0.16
N LEU A 274 46.70 1.47 0.47
CA LEU A 274 46.62 2.68 -0.34
C LEU A 274 47.72 2.70 -1.43
N PRO A 275 47.42 3.12 -2.68
CA PRO A 275 48.40 3.14 -3.78
C PRO A 275 49.27 4.42 -3.82
N TYR A 276 49.04 5.39 -2.95
CA TYR A 276 49.77 6.67 -2.85
C TYR A 276 50.53 6.77 -1.52
N GLY A 277 51.50 7.68 -1.44
CA GLY A 277 52.38 7.88 -0.27
C GLY A 277 52.10 9.12 0.58
N ALA A 278 51.21 10.02 0.14
CA ALA A 278 50.91 11.28 0.82
C ALA A 278 49.40 11.57 0.89
N THR A 279 49.00 12.28 1.94
CA THR A 279 47.61 12.56 2.34
C THR A 279 47.45 14.01 2.83
N SER A 280 46.21 14.41 3.10
CA SER A 280 45.89 15.67 3.81
C SER A 280 44.64 15.49 4.67
N THR A 281 44.61 16.11 5.86
CA THR A 281 43.45 16.07 6.77
C THR A 281 42.35 17.08 6.41
N LEU A 282 42.59 17.98 5.45
CA LEU A 282 41.71 19.13 5.13
C LEU A 282 40.24 18.77 4.83
N LEU A 283 39.96 17.56 4.34
CA LEU A 283 38.60 17.13 4.02
C LEU A 283 37.82 16.59 5.24
N ALA A 284 38.51 16.13 6.28
CA ALA A 284 37.93 15.59 7.49
C ALA A 284 37.76 16.70 8.55
N GLY A 285 36.68 17.48 8.44
CA GLY A 285 36.41 18.62 9.34
C GLY A 285 36.18 18.29 10.82
N ASP A 286 36.34 17.03 11.22
CA ASP A 286 36.33 16.57 12.62
C ASP A 286 37.67 16.00 13.10
N SER A 287 38.75 16.16 12.32
CA SER A 287 40.06 15.51 12.56
C SER A 287 41.24 16.40 12.14
N ASP A 288 41.97 16.94 13.11
CA ASP A 288 43.12 17.83 12.82
C ASP A 288 44.42 17.06 12.46
N SER A 289 44.50 15.76 12.80
CA SER A 289 45.71 14.94 12.68
C SER A 289 45.44 13.56 12.07
N GLN A 290 46.46 12.92 11.49
CA GLN A 290 46.35 11.55 10.95
C GLN A 290 45.97 10.52 12.03
N GLU A 291 46.45 10.69 13.26
CA GLU A 291 46.06 9.87 14.42
C GLU A 291 44.57 10.01 14.74
N GLU A 292 44.04 11.23 14.73
CA GLU A 292 42.62 11.45 14.97
C GLU A 292 41.75 10.92 13.83
N ALA A 293 42.14 11.16 12.57
CA ALA A 293 41.46 10.62 11.40
C ALA A 293 41.39 9.07 11.44
N HIS A 294 42.50 8.40 11.80
CA HIS A 294 42.52 6.96 12.04
C HIS A 294 41.58 6.57 13.22
N GLY A 295 41.55 7.35 14.29
CA GLY A 295 40.61 7.19 15.40
C GLY A 295 39.13 7.28 14.99
N LYS A 296 38.75 8.23 14.11
CA LYS A 296 37.39 8.31 13.55
C LYS A 296 37.10 7.13 12.63
N LEU A 297 38.06 6.69 11.81
CA LEU A 297 37.90 5.51 10.94
C LEU A 297 37.61 4.23 11.74
N VAL A 298 38.27 4.06 12.90
CA VAL A 298 37.94 2.97 13.84
C VAL A 298 36.52 3.11 14.38
N LEU A 299 36.06 4.33 14.72
CA LEU A 299 34.68 4.57 15.16
C LEU A 299 33.65 4.26 14.07
N TRP A 300 33.89 4.71 12.84
CA TRP A 300 33.03 4.42 11.69
C TRP A 300 32.99 2.92 11.34
N SER A 301 33.99 2.13 11.76
CA SER A 301 33.99 0.68 11.54
C SER A 301 32.89 -0.08 12.27
N GLY A 302 32.19 0.53 13.23
CA GLY A 302 30.97 0.00 13.84
C GLY A 302 29.82 -0.21 12.85
N LEU A 303 29.85 0.44 11.67
CA LEU A 303 28.89 0.19 10.58
C LEU A 303 29.09 -1.16 9.87
N ARG A 304 30.12 -1.95 10.23
CA ARG A 304 30.33 -3.32 9.71
C ARG A 304 29.11 -4.22 9.88
N ASN A 305 28.27 -3.94 10.87
CA ASN A 305 27.07 -4.71 11.20
C ASN A 305 25.86 -4.40 10.28
N ALA A 306 26.01 -3.45 9.35
CA ALA A 306 25.08 -3.15 8.27
C ALA A 306 25.78 -3.37 6.91
N PRO A 307 25.80 -4.59 6.35
CA PRO A 307 26.72 -5.00 5.28
C PRO A 307 26.51 -4.28 3.94
N ARG A 308 25.29 -3.83 3.62
CA ARG A 308 25.03 -3.02 2.41
C ARG A 308 25.58 -1.60 2.58
N CYS A 309 25.35 -0.96 3.73
CA CYS A 309 25.96 0.33 4.06
C CYS A 309 27.49 0.23 4.07
N TRP A 310 28.04 -0.75 4.78
CA TRP A 310 29.48 -0.92 4.95
C TRP A 310 30.22 -0.97 3.60
N ALA A 311 29.71 -1.75 2.65
CA ALA A 311 30.31 -1.90 1.33
C ALA A 311 30.36 -0.59 0.51
N VAL A 312 29.38 0.32 0.68
CA VAL A 312 29.36 1.60 -0.05
C VAL A 312 30.03 2.75 0.72
N ILE A 313 30.08 2.69 2.06
CA ILE A 313 30.66 3.75 2.88
C ILE A 313 32.19 3.63 3.02
N GLN A 314 32.76 2.43 2.92
CA GLN A 314 34.22 2.22 2.98
C GLN A 314 35.01 3.10 1.99
N PRO A 315 34.68 3.15 0.67
CA PRO A 315 35.37 4.04 -0.27
C PRO A 315 35.23 5.52 0.07
N LEU A 316 34.04 5.96 0.51
CA LEU A 316 33.76 7.36 0.86
C LEU A 316 34.58 7.79 2.09
N LEU A 317 34.65 6.94 3.11
CA LEU A 317 35.44 7.22 4.32
C LEU A 317 36.93 7.34 4.01
N CYS A 318 37.49 6.43 3.21
CA CYS A 318 38.89 6.53 2.79
C CYS A 318 39.16 7.77 1.92
N ALA A 319 38.23 8.14 1.03
CA ALA A 319 38.37 9.33 0.18
C ALA A 319 38.28 10.67 0.93
N VAL A 320 37.80 10.67 2.19
CA VAL A 320 37.64 11.88 3.01
C VAL A 320 38.65 11.94 4.15
N TYR A 321 38.90 10.83 4.86
CA TYR A 321 39.83 10.77 5.98
C TYR A 321 41.29 10.52 5.56
N MET A 322 41.52 9.91 4.39
CA MET A 322 42.87 9.60 3.88
C MET A 322 42.97 9.86 2.36
N PRO A 323 42.61 11.06 1.86
CA PRO A 323 42.61 11.37 0.43
C PRO A 323 44.01 11.35 -0.18
N LYS A 324 44.11 11.18 -1.50
CA LYS A 324 45.36 11.38 -2.24
C LYS A 324 45.72 12.88 -2.24
N CYS A 325 46.95 13.19 -1.84
CA CYS A 325 47.53 14.52 -1.94
C CYS A 325 48.79 14.48 -2.81
N GLU A 326 48.87 15.35 -3.82
CA GLU A 326 49.98 15.40 -4.76
C GLU A 326 50.25 16.87 -5.18
N ASN A 327 51.51 17.32 -5.09
CA ASN A 327 51.92 18.70 -5.42
C ASN A 327 51.11 19.80 -4.70
N ASP A 328 50.96 19.68 -3.37
CA ASP A 328 50.15 20.55 -2.49
C ASP A 328 48.69 20.76 -2.95
N ARG A 329 48.14 19.72 -3.59
CA ARG A 329 46.73 19.64 -4.00
C ARG A 329 46.13 18.32 -3.54
N VAL A 330 45.03 18.39 -2.80
CA VAL A 330 44.22 17.23 -2.40
C VAL A 330 43.11 16.99 -3.42
N GLU A 331 42.92 15.74 -3.83
CA GLU A 331 41.83 15.33 -4.72
C GLU A 331 40.49 15.36 -4.00
N LEU A 332 39.44 15.88 -4.66
CA LEU A 332 38.09 15.92 -4.09
C LEU A 332 37.26 14.70 -4.54
N PRO A 333 36.61 13.97 -3.61
CA PRO A 333 35.72 12.87 -3.96
C PRO A 333 34.52 13.34 -4.79
N SER A 334 34.09 12.52 -5.76
CA SER A 334 32.95 12.88 -6.61
C SER A 334 31.59 12.84 -5.90
N ARG A 335 30.63 13.58 -6.44
CA ARG A 335 29.22 13.56 -6.01
C ARG A 335 28.59 12.17 -6.05
N THR A 336 28.89 11.36 -7.06
CA THR A 336 28.32 10.01 -7.23
C THR A 336 28.77 9.07 -6.11
N LEU A 337 30.03 9.18 -5.67
CA LEU A 337 30.56 8.44 -4.52
C LEU A 337 29.81 8.78 -3.22
N CYS A 338 29.52 10.07 -2.99
CA CYS A 338 28.77 10.51 -1.82
C CYS A 338 27.27 10.12 -1.87
N GLN A 339 26.66 10.20 -3.06
CA GLN A 339 25.25 9.84 -3.25
C GLN A 339 25.01 8.34 -3.10
N ALA A 340 25.96 7.48 -3.50
CA ALA A 340 25.88 6.04 -3.35
C ALA A 340 25.67 5.56 -1.90
N THR A 341 26.09 6.35 -0.90
CA THR A 341 25.90 6.00 0.52
C THR A 341 24.54 6.40 1.07
N ARG A 342 23.82 7.35 0.45
CA ARG A 342 22.63 7.98 1.06
C ARG A 342 21.45 7.02 1.28
N GLY A 343 21.24 6.07 0.36
CA GLY A 343 20.23 5.02 0.54
C GLY A 343 20.67 4.01 1.61
N PRO A 344 21.69 3.17 1.32
CA PRO A 344 22.06 2.07 2.20
C PRO A 344 22.48 2.45 3.62
N CYS A 345 22.99 3.68 3.82
CA CYS A 345 23.44 4.18 5.13
C CYS A 345 22.44 5.14 5.80
N ALA A 346 21.13 5.01 5.55
CA ALA A 346 20.09 5.80 6.21
C ALA A 346 20.20 5.80 7.76
N ILE A 347 20.70 4.72 8.36
CA ILE A 347 21.00 4.61 9.79
C ILE A 347 21.89 5.74 10.33
N VAL A 348 22.85 6.22 9.53
CA VAL A 348 23.76 7.31 9.93
C VAL A 348 22.98 8.61 10.09
N GLU A 349 22.02 8.87 9.19
CA GLU A 349 21.18 10.07 9.24
C GLU A 349 20.20 10.03 10.41
N ARG A 350 19.60 8.86 10.67
CA ARG A 350 18.55 8.68 11.68
C ARG A 350 19.08 8.70 13.12
N GLU A 351 20.23 8.06 13.37
CA GLU A 351 20.77 7.88 14.73
C GLU A 351 21.79 8.97 15.13
N ARG A 352 22.51 9.57 14.17
CA ARG A 352 23.54 10.60 14.46
C ARG A 352 23.40 11.89 13.64
N GLY A 353 22.86 11.81 12.42
CA GLY A 353 22.90 12.87 11.42
C GLY A 353 24.26 12.91 10.68
N TRP A 354 24.23 13.19 9.38
CA TRP A 354 25.45 13.34 8.59
C TRP A 354 26.22 14.62 8.96
N PRO A 355 27.51 14.53 9.34
CA PRO A 355 28.39 15.69 9.55
C PRO A 355 28.53 16.53 8.28
N ASP A 356 28.76 17.83 8.41
CA ASP A 356 28.75 18.77 7.27
C ASP A 356 29.76 18.44 6.17
N PHE A 357 30.94 17.94 6.53
CA PHE A 357 31.97 17.49 5.57
C PHE A 357 31.63 16.16 4.87
N LEU A 358 30.63 15.41 5.36
CA LEU A 358 30.08 14.19 4.73
C LEU A 358 28.68 14.41 4.11
N ARG A 359 28.20 15.66 4.01
CA ARG A 359 27.00 16.01 3.24
C ARG A 359 27.38 16.21 1.77
N CYS A 360 26.56 15.69 0.86
CA CYS A 360 26.83 15.74 -0.59
C CYS A 360 26.54 17.12 -1.21
N THR A 361 27.18 18.16 -0.69
CA THR A 361 27.20 19.52 -1.25
C THR A 361 28.16 19.59 -2.44
N PRO A 362 27.91 20.43 -3.46
CA PRO A 362 28.79 20.55 -4.62
C PRO A 362 30.20 21.06 -4.26
N ASP A 363 30.34 21.81 -3.17
CA ASP A 363 31.62 22.40 -2.73
C ASP A 363 32.56 21.39 -2.06
N HIS A 364 32.00 20.30 -1.50
CA HIS A 364 32.74 19.17 -0.93
C HIS A 364 32.84 18.00 -1.92
N PHE A 365 31.79 17.79 -2.71
CA PHE A 365 31.65 16.67 -3.64
C PHE A 365 31.27 17.16 -5.05
N PRO A 366 32.23 17.65 -5.84
CA PRO A 366 32.02 18.09 -7.22
C PRO A 366 31.59 16.97 -8.18
N GLU A 367 31.01 17.34 -9.32
CA GLU A 367 30.60 16.41 -10.37
C GLU A 367 31.73 16.16 -11.39
N GLY A 368 31.77 14.95 -11.98
CA GLY A 368 32.71 14.60 -13.05
C GLY A 368 34.15 14.26 -12.60
N CYS A 369 34.45 14.28 -11.31
CA CYS A 369 35.81 14.04 -10.82
C CYS A 369 36.20 12.54 -10.76
N PRO A 370 37.46 12.19 -11.06
CA PRO A 370 37.95 10.82 -10.92
C PRO A 370 38.02 10.43 -9.43
N ASN A 371 37.67 9.18 -9.10
CA ASN A 371 37.77 8.65 -7.75
C ASN A 371 38.88 7.60 -7.71
N GLU A 372 40.10 7.93 -7.26
CA GLU A 372 41.17 6.93 -7.12
C GLU A 372 40.82 5.80 -6.14
N VAL A 373 39.94 6.05 -5.17
CA VAL A 373 39.39 5.00 -4.28
C VAL A 373 38.58 3.93 -5.03
N GLN A 374 38.15 4.17 -6.26
CA GLN A 374 37.44 3.18 -7.08
C GLN A 374 38.39 2.10 -7.63
N ASN A 375 39.70 2.37 -7.66
CA ASN A 375 40.76 1.41 -7.95
C ASN A 375 41.10 0.52 -6.74
N ILE A 376 40.68 0.92 -5.52
CA ILE A 376 40.91 0.19 -4.28
C ILE A 376 39.79 -0.85 -4.06
N LYS A 377 40.15 -2.13 -4.02
CA LYS A 377 39.21 -3.21 -3.69
C LYS A 377 39.06 -3.35 -2.18
N PHE A 378 37.85 -3.16 -1.67
CA PHE A 378 37.48 -3.40 -0.28
C PHE A 378 36.88 -4.80 -0.14
N ASN A 379 37.64 -5.73 0.43
CA ASN A 379 37.24 -7.15 0.53
C ASN A 379 36.55 -7.49 1.87
N SER A 380 36.54 -6.56 2.83
CA SER A 380 35.92 -6.75 4.15
C SER A 380 34.40 -6.62 4.07
N SER A 381 33.72 -7.71 3.70
CA SER A 381 32.26 -7.80 3.81
C SER A 381 31.79 -7.62 5.25
N GLY A 382 30.70 -6.87 5.44
CA GLY A 382 30.02 -6.78 6.73
C GLY A 382 29.36 -8.11 7.14
N GLN A 383 29.01 -8.21 8.41
CA GLN A 383 28.28 -9.33 9.01
C GLN A 383 26.97 -8.81 9.62
N CYS A 384 26.03 -9.69 9.94
CA CYS A 384 24.85 -9.34 10.74
C CYS A 384 25.02 -10.02 12.10
N GLU A 385 24.95 -9.25 13.17
CA GLU A 385 24.97 -9.78 14.54
C GLU A 385 23.56 -10.23 14.96
N ALA A 386 23.47 -11.25 15.81
CA ALA A 386 22.19 -11.67 16.39
C ALA A 386 21.54 -10.48 17.14
N PRO A 387 20.22 -10.22 16.97
CA PRO A 387 19.17 -11.10 16.44
C PRO A 387 18.92 -11.00 14.92
N LEU A 388 19.80 -10.34 14.16
CA LEU A 388 19.65 -10.19 12.72
C LEU A 388 20.38 -11.30 11.94
N VAL A 389 19.82 -11.70 10.81
CA VAL A 389 20.40 -12.65 9.85
C VAL A 389 20.61 -11.96 8.51
N ARG A 390 21.67 -12.31 7.79
CA ARG A 390 21.95 -11.74 6.46
C ARG A 390 20.91 -12.20 5.45
N THR A 391 20.31 -11.26 4.72
CA THR A 391 19.41 -11.54 3.61
C THR A 391 19.63 -10.60 2.44
N ASP A 392 19.70 -11.18 1.24
CA ASP A 392 19.77 -10.43 -0.01
C ASP A 392 18.37 -10.00 -0.52
N ASN A 393 17.28 -10.41 0.15
CA ASN A 393 15.90 -10.04 -0.19
C ASN A 393 15.52 -8.66 0.40
N PRO A 394 15.26 -7.62 -0.43
CA PRO A 394 14.89 -6.29 0.07
C PRO A 394 13.59 -6.26 0.88
N LYS A 395 12.67 -7.22 0.65
CA LYS A 395 11.41 -7.35 1.41
C LYS A 395 11.57 -8.02 2.77
N SER A 396 12.77 -8.50 3.09
CA SER A 396 13.11 -9.11 4.38
C SER A 396 14.02 -8.22 5.23
N TRP A 397 14.47 -7.06 4.72
CA TRP A 397 15.34 -6.16 5.47
C TRP A 397 14.63 -5.57 6.69
N TYR A 398 15.36 -5.49 7.80
CA TYR A 398 14.92 -4.80 9.00
C TYR A 398 15.00 -3.28 8.78
N GLU A 399 14.07 -2.53 9.37
CA GLU A 399 14.05 -1.07 9.27
C GLU A 399 15.41 -0.49 9.71
N ASP A 400 15.92 0.47 8.93
CA ASP A 400 17.24 1.11 9.10
C ASP A 400 18.49 0.23 8.82
N VAL A 401 18.39 -1.10 8.70
CA VAL A 401 19.57 -2.01 8.55
C VAL A 401 19.53 -2.81 7.23
N GLU A 402 19.93 -2.17 6.13
CA GLU A 402 19.95 -2.83 4.81
C GLU A 402 20.95 -4.00 4.72
N GLY A 403 20.49 -5.13 4.16
CA GLY A 403 21.25 -6.38 4.01
C GLY A 403 21.12 -7.36 5.17
N CYS A 404 20.46 -6.95 6.26
CA CYS A 404 20.11 -7.81 7.39
C CYS A 404 18.59 -7.81 7.59
N GLY A 405 18.02 -8.97 7.89
CA GLY A 405 16.64 -9.14 8.28
C GLY A 405 16.53 -9.71 9.69
N ILE A 406 15.35 -9.63 10.31
CA ILE A 406 15.12 -10.29 11.60
C ILE A 406 15.05 -11.82 11.40
N GLN A 407 15.75 -12.57 12.23
CA GLN A 407 15.71 -14.04 12.20
C GLN A 407 14.28 -14.58 12.43
N CYS A 408 14.00 -15.80 11.95
CA CYS A 408 12.67 -16.43 12.10
C CYS A 408 12.26 -16.69 13.56
N GLN A 409 13.20 -17.03 14.46
CA GLN A 409 12.89 -17.24 15.88
C GLN A 409 12.78 -15.88 16.60
N ASN A 410 11.58 -15.60 17.14
CA ASN A 410 11.25 -14.37 17.84
C ASN A 410 12.26 -14.11 18.99
N PRO A 411 13.16 -13.13 18.85
CA PRO A 411 14.29 -12.93 19.76
C PRO A 411 13.89 -12.39 21.14
N LEU A 412 12.62 -12.00 21.32
CA LEU A 412 12.07 -11.58 22.62
C LEU A 412 11.93 -12.76 23.61
N PHE A 413 12.00 -14.01 23.13
CA PHE A 413 11.73 -15.20 23.91
C PHE A 413 12.79 -16.27 23.72
N THR A 414 13.13 -16.95 24.82
CA THR A 414 14.09 -18.06 24.83
C THR A 414 13.53 -19.32 24.17
N GLU A 415 14.40 -20.25 23.77
CA GLU A 415 13.98 -21.55 23.23
C GLU A 415 13.18 -22.38 24.26
N ALA A 416 13.45 -22.21 25.56
CA ALA A 416 12.66 -22.84 26.63
C ALA A 416 11.22 -22.30 26.69
N GLU A 417 11.05 -20.98 26.55
CA GLU A 417 9.72 -20.33 26.45
C GLU A 417 8.96 -20.75 25.19
N HIS A 418 9.65 -20.96 24.07
CA HIS A 418 9.07 -21.53 22.86
C HIS A 418 8.57 -22.97 23.10
N GLN A 419 9.40 -23.85 23.67
CA GLN A 419 9.03 -25.24 23.96
C GLN A 419 7.86 -25.38 24.94
N ASP A 420 7.79 -24.50 25.95
CA ASP A 420 6.68 -24.39 26.89
C ASP A 420 5.37 -23.98 26.16
N MET A 421 5.42 -22.95 25.31
CA MET A 421 4.26 -22.54 24.51
C MET A 421 3.81 -23.62 23.52
N HIS A 422 4.75 -24.27 22.82
CA HIS A 422 4.44 -25.34 21.88
C HIS A 422 3.83 -26.56 22.59
N SER A 423 4.33 -26.93 23.77
CA SER A 423 3.74 -28.00 24.59
C SER A 423 2.32 -27.66 25.05
N TYR A 424 2.07 -26.39 25.39
CA TYR A 424 0.75 -25.88 25.76
C TYR A 424 -0.24 -25.97 24.59
N ILE A 425 0.16 -25.51 23.40
CA ILE A 425 -0.66 -25.58 22.17
C ILE A 425 -0.93 -27.03 21.77
N ALA A 426 0.07 -27.93 21.87
CA ALA A 426 -0.12 -29.35 21.59
C ALA A 426 -1.19 -29.97 22.50
N ALA A 427 -1.10 -29.71 23.82
CA ALA A 427 -2.04 -30.27 24.79
C ALA A 427 -3.48 -29.76 24.57
N PHE A 428 -3.69 -28.45 24.51
CA PHE A 428 -5.04 -27.88 24.33
C PHE A 428 -5.61 -28.11 22.93
N GLY A 429 -4.77 -28.05 21.88
CA GLY A 429 -5.16 -28.37 20.51
C GLY A 429 -5.60 -29.82 20.36
N ALA A 430 -4.84 -30.78 20.92
CA ALA A 430 -5.19 -32.19 20.86
C ALA A 430 -6.47 -32.52 21.64
N VAL A 431 -6.62 -32.01 22.87
CA VAL A 431 -7.85 -32.21 23.67
C VAL A 431 -9.06 -31.62 22.96
N THR A 432 -8.96 -30.38 22.44
CA THR A 432 -10.06 -29.74 21.71
C THR A 432 -10.41 -30.49 20.43
N GLY A 433 -9.40 -30.91 19.66
CA GLY A 433 -9.58 -31.71 18.45
C GLY A 433 -10.29 -33.04 18.72
N LEU A 434 -9.89 -33.78 19.76
CA LEU A 434 -10.52 -35.05 20.14
C LEU A 434 -11.97 -34.85 20.64
N CYS A 435 -12.22 -33.87 21.51
CA CYS A 435 -13.54 -33.61 22.06
C CYS A 435 -14.54 -33.11 20.99
N THR A 436 -14.09 -32.23 20.09
CA THR A 436 -14.91 -31.76 18.96
C THR A 436 -15.13 -32.87 17.93
N LEU A 437 -14.13 -33.68 17.59
CA LEU A 437 -14.26 -34.85 16.71
C LEU A 437 -15.28 -35.87 17.24
N PHE A 438 -15.21 -36.22 18.52
CA PHE A 438 -16.19 -37.09 19.18
C PHE A 438 -17.62 -36.51 19.06
N THR A 439 -17.75 -35.19 19.16
CA THR A 439 -19.03 -34.50 19.03
C THR A 439 -19.56 -34.59 17.60
N LEU A 440 -18.73 -34.30 16.60
CA LEU A 440 -19.08 -34.42 15.19
C LEU A 440 -19.49 -35.85 14.82
N ALA A 441 -18.71 -36.85 15.25
CA ALA A 441 -19.00 -38.27 15.03
C ALA A 441 -20.35 -38.68 15.66
N THR A 442 -20.64 -38.20 16.88
CA THR A 442 -21.92 -38.45 17.56
C THR A 442 -23.11 -37.82 16.82
N PHE A 443 -22.97 -36.59 16.32
CA PHE A 443 -24.00 -35.93 15.51
C PHE A 443 -24.26 -36.65 14.18
N VAL A 444 -23.20 -37.12 13.51
CA VAL A 444 -23.27 -37.87 12.25
C VAL A 444 -23.92 -39.25 12.44
N ALA A 445 -23.59 -39.96 13.53
CA ALA A 445 -24.17 -41.27 13.84
C ALA A 445 -25.71 -41.25 13.99
N ASP A 446 -26.29 -40.12 14.42
CA ASP A 446 -27.74 -39.91 14.55
C ASP A 446 -28.25 -38.82 13.58
N TRP A 447 -27.56 -38.55 12.46
CA TRP A 447 -27.79 -37.40 11.56
C TRP A 447 -29.27 -37.18 11.17
N ARG A 448 -29.98 -38.27 10.86
CA ARG A 448 -31.40 -38.25 10.45
C ARG A 448 -32.34 -37.67 11.51
N ASN A 449 -31.90 -37.62 12.76
CA ASN A 449 -32.64 -37.12 13.92
C ASN A 449 -31.98 -35.86 14.50
N SER A 450 -30.65 -35.75 14.44
CA SER A 450 -29.85 -34.64 14.97
C SER A 450 -29.84 -33.38 14.08
N ASN A 451 -30.05 -33.53 12.76
CA ASN A 451 -30.10 -32.44 11.78
C ASN A 451 -31.41 -31.62 11.87
N ARG A 452 -31.71 -31.09 13.05
CA ARG A 452 -32.84 -30.21 13.32
C ARG A 452 -32.34 -28.95 14.03
N TYR A 453 -32.88 -27.80 13.63
CA TYR A 453 -32.68 -26.57 14.38
C TYR A 453 -33.44 -26.64 15.73
N PRO A 454 -32.89 -26.10 16.83
CA PRO A 454 -31.61 -25.39 16.91
C PRO A 454 -30.37 -26.28 17.17
N ALA A 455 -30.54 -27.58 17.40
CA ALA A 455 -29.44 -28.49 17.79
C ALA A 455 -28.28 -28.56 16.79
N VAL A 456 -28.56 -28.49 15.48
CA VAL A 456 -27.55 -28.53 14.42
C VAL A 456 -26.58 -27.34 14.44
N ILE A 457 -26.92 -26.22 15.09
CA ILE A 457 -26.00 -25.09 15.27
C ILE A 457 -24.74 -25.54 16.03
N LEU A 458 -24.91 -26.37 17.05
CA LEU A 458 -23.79 -26.88 17.86
C LEU A 458 -22.87 -27.83 17.07
N PHE A 459 -23.41 -28.54 16.07
CA PHE A 459 -22.58 -29.30 15.13
C PHE A 459 -21.66 -28.36 14.33
N TYR A 460 -22.18 -27.24 13.80
CA TYR A 460 -21.36 -26.28 13.06
C TYR A 460 -20.35 -25.53 13.94
N VAL A 461 -20.72 -25.18 15.19
CA VAL A 461 -19.77 -24.62 16.17
C VAL A 461 -18.61 -25.58 16.41
N ASN A 462 -18.89 -26.86 16.72
CA ASN A 462 -17.85 -27.86 16.93
C ASN A 462 -17.03 -28.14 15.65
N ALA A 463 -17.64 -28.04 14.46
CA ALA A 463 -16.93 -28.18 13.19
C ALA A 463 -15.90 -27.05 12.98
N CYS A 464 -16.26 -25.81 13.33
CA CYS A 464 -15.33 -24.68 13.28
C CYS A 464 -14.15 -24.89 14.23
N PHE A 465 -14.40 -25.22 15.50
CA PHE A 465 -13.32 -25.48 16.46
C PHE A 465 -12.45 -26.70 16.11
N PHE A 466 -13.02 -27.74 15.49
CA PHE A 466 -12.25 -28.89 14.98
C PHE A 466 -11.29 -28.48 13.87
N VAL A 467 -11.77 -27.73 12.86
CA VAL A 467 -10.93 -27.21 11.76
C VAL A 467 -9.86 -26.24 12.28
N GLY A 468 -10.21 -25.37 13.22
CA GLY A 468 -9.24 -24.48 13.88
C GLY A 468 -8.15 -25.27 14.63
N SER A 469 -8.52 -26.34 15.34
CA SER A 469 -7.57 -27.21 16.04
C SER A 469 -6.59 -27.90 15.08
N ILE A 470 -7.03 -28.29 13.88
CA ILE A 470 -6.14 -28.83 12.83
C ILE A 470 -5.10 -27.76 12.42
N GLY A 471 -5.53 -26.50 12.22
CA GLY A 471 -4.62 -25.41 11.88
C GLY A 471 -3.56 -25.15 12.94
N TRP A 472 -3.93 -25.16 14.22
CA TRP A 472 -3.00 -25.02 15.35
C TRP A 472 -2.05 -26.22 15.51
N LEU A 473 -2.49 -27.44 15.18
CA LEU A 473 -1.69 -28.65 15.29
C LEU A 473 -0.77 -28.92 14.08
N ALA A 474 -0.99 -28.25 12.94
CA ALA A 474 -0.19 -28.44 11.72
C ALA A 474 1.32 -28.19 11.93
N GLN A 475 1.68 -27.31 12.86
CA GLN A 475 3.07 -26.98 13.18
C GLN A 475 3.90 -28.15 13.77
N PHE A 476 3.25 -29.21 14.27
CA PHE A 476 3.91 -30.37 14.89
C PHE A 476 4.29 -31.48 13.90
N MET A 477 3.98 -31.31 12.61
CA MET A 477 4.52 -32.16 11.56
C MET A 477 6.01 -31.87 11.34
N ASP A 478 6.79 -32.87 10.96
CA ASP A 478 8.25 -32.75 10.79
C ASP A 478 8.62 -31.59 9.85
N GLY A 479 9.39 -30.63 10.36
CA GLY A 479 9.81 -29.42 9.64
C GLY A 479 8.73 -28.34 9.43
N ALA A 480 7.45 -28.66 9.60
CA ALA A 480 6.34 -27.80 9.20
C ALA A 480 6.33 -26.41 9.87
N ARG A 481 6.67 -26.30 11.16
CA ARG A 481 6.76 -24.98 11.83
C ARG A 481 7.70 -24.01 11.10
N ARG A 482 8.86 -24.50 10.64
CA ARG A 482 9.82 -23.66 9.90
C ARG A 482 9.28 -23.28 8.53
N GLU A 483 8.62 -24.21 7.83
CA GLU A 483 7.99 -23.91 6.54
C GLU A 483 6.84 -22.90 6.65
N ILE A 484 6.03 -22.98 7.72
CA ILE A 484 4.90 -22.10 7.99
C ILE A 484 5.35 -20.69 8.39
N VAL A 485 6.33 -20.57 9.29
CA VAL A 485 6.68 -19.28 9.92
C VAL A 485 7.89 -18.59 9.30
N CYS A 486 8.86 -19.35 8.78
CA CYS A 486 10.09 -18.82 8.21
C CYS A 486 9.99 -18.65 6.68
N ARG A 487 10.78 -17.71 6.16
CA ARG A 487 11.12 -17.60 4.73
C ARG A 487 12.29 -18.50 4.36
N ALA A 488 12.52 -18.69 3.07
CA ALA A 488 13.66 -19.45 2.55
C ALA A 488 15.04 -18.86 2.94
N ASP A 489 15.10 -17.54 3.22
CA ASP A 489 16.30 -16.83 3.67
C ASP A 489 16.56 -16.93 5.20
N GLY A 490 15.69 -17.62 5.95
CA GLY A 490 15.78 -17.76 7.40
C GLY A 490 15.20 -16.60 8.22
N THR A 491 14.61 -15.59 7.56
CA THR A 491 13.88 -14.50 8.24
C THR A 491 12.45 -14.91 8.62
N MET A 492 11.81 -14.16 9.51
CA MET A 492 10.39 -14.35 9.82
C MET A 492 9.51 -13.86 8.67
N ARG A 493 8.36 -14.51 8.42
CA ARG A 493 7.40 -14.05 7.41
C ARG A 493 6.64 -12.81 7.88
N LEU A 494 6.72 -11.73 7.10
CA LEU A 494 6.02 -10.47 7.34
C LEU A 494 5.30 -10.02 6.06
N GLY A 495 4.04 -9.60 6.19
CA GLY A 495 3.27 -9.05 5.07
C GLY A 495 2.91 -10.05 3.96
N GLU A 496 2.49 -11.26 4.33
CA GLU A 496 1.99 -12.28 3.40
C GLU A 496 0.56 -11.96 2.92
N PRO A 497 0.15 -12.35 1.68
CA PRO A 497 0.88 -13.21 0.74
C PRO A 497 1.99 -12.50 -0.07
N THR A 498 3.16 -13.14 -0.15
CA THR A 498 4.26 -12.71 -1.03
C THR A 498 4.46 -13.66 -2.23
N SER A 499 4.96 -13.12 -3.33
CA SER A 499 4.98 -13.78 -4.65
C SER A 499 6.03 -14.90 -4.82
N ASN A 500 7.05 -14.93 -3.96
CA ASN A 500 8.25 -15.76 -4.14
C ASN A 500 8.42 -16.82 -3.03
N GLU A 501 7.48 -16.89 -2.09
CA GLU A 501 7.50 -17.80 -0.94
C GLU A 501 6.37 -18.84 -1.04
N THR A 502 6.45 -19.92 -0.25
CA THR A 502 5.39 -20.95 -0.26
C THR A 502 4.10 -20.44 0.36
N LEU A 503 2.95 -20.94 -0.11
CA LEU A 503 1.63 -20.56 0.43
C LEU A 503 1.32 -21.16 1.82
N SER A 504 2.23 -21.93 2.41
CA SER A 504 2.04 -22.70 3.64
C SER A 504 1.58 -21.82 4.82
N CYS A 505 2.18 -20.65 4.99
CA CYS A 505 1.75 -19.61 5.94
C CYS A 505 0.28 -19.17 5.73
N VAL A 506 -0.06 -18.84 4.48
CA VAL A 506 -1.38 -18.34 4.09
C VAL A 506 -2.47 -19.40 4.28
N ILE A 507 -2.16 -20.67 3.97
CA ILE A 507 -3.08 -21.79 4.16
C ILE A 507 -3.43 -21.96 5.64
N ILE A 508 -2.43 -21.97 6.54
CA ILE A 508 -2.67 -22.07 7.98
C ILE A 508 -3.42 -20.85 8.52
N PHE A 509 -3.06 -19.64 8.08
CA PHE A 509 -3.81 -18.42 8.40
C PHE A 509 -5.29 -18.54 8.04
N VAL A 510 -5.62 -18.95 6.81
CA VAL A 510 -7.00 -19.11 6.34
C VAL A 510 -7.74 -20.14 7.21
N ILE A 511 -7.13 -21.30 7.49
CA ILE A 511 -7.73 -22.36 8.33
C ILE A 511 -8.06 -21.82 9.73
N VAL A 512 -7.09 -21.19 10.42
CA VAL A 512 -7.26 -20.73 11.80
C VAL A 512 -8.21 -19.54 11.89
N TYR A 513 -7.99 -18.50 11.07
CA TYR A 513 -8.78 -17.25 11.13
C TYR A 513 -10.23 -17.47 10.68
N TYR A 514 -10.46 -18.20 9.59
CA TYR A 514 -11.82 -18.49 9.12
C TYR A 514 -12.59 -19.34 10.13
N ALA A 515 -11.94 -20.35 10.73
CA ALA A 515 -12.55 -21.18 11.78
C ALA A 515 -12.92 -20.35 13.02
N LEU A 516 -12.03 -19.47 13.48
CA LEU A 516 -12.27 -18.57 14.61
C LEU A 516 -13.48 -17.65 14.31
N MET A 517 -13.47 -16.96 13.17
CA MET A 517 -14.54 -16.02 12.80
C MET A 517 -15.88 -16.71 12.56
N ALA A 518 -15.89 -17.88 11.90
CA ALA A 518 -17.11 -18.67 11.75
C ALA A 518 -17.65 -19.14 13.11
N GLY A 519 -16.78 -19.59 14.02
CA GLY A 519 -17.15 -20.03 15.36
C GLY A 519 -17.85 -18.94 16.18
N VAL A 520 -17.31 -17.71 16.19
CA VAL A 520 -17.91 -16.60 16.94
C VAL A 520 -19.22 -16.09 16.31
N VAL A 521 -19.37 -16.13 14.97
CA VAL A 521 -20.65 -15.80 14.32
C VAL A 521 -21.70 -16.89 14.58
N TRP A 522 -21.32 -18.17 14.55
CA TRP A 522 -22.22 -19.27 14.93
C TRP A 522 -22.65 -19.21 16.41
N PHE A 523 -21.81 -18.69 17.31
CA PHE A 523 -22.22 -18.38 18.70
C PHE A 523 -23.31 -17.29 18.77
N VAL A 524 -23.25 -16.24 17.95
CA VAL A 524 -24.36 -15.27 17.84
C VAL A 524 -25.64 -15.94 17.33
N VAL A 525 -25.54 -16.82 16.33
CA VAL A 525 -26.71 -17.57 15.82
C VAL A 525 -27.27 -18.52 16.90
N LEU A 526 -26.43 -19.13 17.74
CA LEU A 526 -26.84 -19.96 18.88
C LEU A 526 -27.62 -19.14 19.92
N THR A 527 -27.11 -17.98 20.34
CA THR A 527 -27.77 -17.11 21.33
C THR A 527 -29.09 -16.52 20.79
N TYR A 528 -29.14 -16.16 19.51
CA TYR A 528 -30.37 -15.75 18.82
C TYR A 528 -31.41 -16.89 18.75
N ALA A 529 -30.98 -18.09 18.35
CA ALA A 529 -31.84 -19.27 18.26
C ALA A 529 -32.39 -19.66 19.63
N TRP A 530 -31.60 -19.51 20.70
CA TRP A 530 -32.02 -19.71 22.08
C TRP A 530 -33.11 -18.71 22.50
N HIS A 531 -32.85 -17.41 22.36
CA HIS A 531 -33.82 -16.36 22.70
C HIS A 531 -35.15 -16.53 21.94
N THR A 532 -35.10 -16.77 20.64
CA THR A 532 -36.30 -16.92 19.81
C THR A 532 -37.07 -18.20 20.10
N SER A 533 -36.39 -19.31 20.44
CA SER A 533 -37.04 -20.55 20.86
C SER A 533 -37.85 -20.38 22.14
N PHE A 534 -37.34 -19.63 23.14
CA PHE A 534 -38.12 -19.32 24.34
C PHE A 534 -39.35 -18.47 24.06
N LYS A 535 -39.28 -17.48 23.16
CA LYS A 535 -40.44 -16.67 22.80
C LYS A 535 -41.56 -17.50 22.15
N ALA A 536 -41.24 -18.65 21.57
CA ALA A 536 -42.20 -19.56 20.95
C ALA A 536 -42.75 -20.65 21.90
N LEU A 537 -42.23 -20.78 23.13
CA LEU A 537 -42.74 -21.73 24.11
C LEU A 537 -44.24 -21.50 24.38
N GLY A 538 -45.01 -22.59 24.41
CA GLY A 538 -46.47 -22.53 24.57
C GLY A 538 -47.24 -22.18 23.29
N THR A 539 -46.57 -21.99 22.15
CA THR A 539 -47.21 -21.74 20.85
C THR A 539 -46.97 -22.89 19.87
N THR A 540 -47.77 -22.98 18.81
CA THR A 540 -47.55 -23.89 17.67
C THR A 540 -46.52 -23.38 16.66
N TYR A 541 -46.00 -22.15 16.85
CA TYR A 541 -45.16 -21.47 15.89
C TYR A 541 -43.68 -21.89 16.02
N GLN A 542 -43.06 -22.29 14.90
CA GLN A 542 -41.64 -22.66 14.86
C GLN A 542 -40.79 -21.50 14.30
N PRO A 543 -40.14 -20.67 15.14
CA PRO A 543 -39.56 -19.38 14.75
C PRO A 543 -38.33 -19.46 13.84
N LEU A 544 -37.70 -20.63 13.77
CA LEU A 544 -36.48 -20.92 12.99
C LEU A 544 -36.77 -21.63 11.66
N SER A 545 -38.00 -22.11 11.46
CA SER A 545 -38.39 -22.80 10.22
C SER A 545 -38.36 -21.82 9.03
N GLY A 546 -37.86 -22.27 7.88
CA GLY A 546 -37.70 -21.44 6.68
C GLY A 546 -36.55 -20.41 6.72
N LYS A 547 -35.86 -20.22 7.85
CA LYS A 547 -34.76 -19.24 7.99
C LYS A 547 -33.36 -19.82 7.87
N THR A 548 -33.22 -21.14 7.80
CA THR A 548 -31.94 -21.87 7.71
C THR A 548 -30.96 -21.28 6.70
N SER A 549 -31.41 -21.01 5.47
CA SER A 549 -30.55 -20.48 4.40
C SER A 549 -29.91 -19.13 4.76
N TYR A 550 -30.62 -18.27 5.48
CA TYR A 550 -30.09 -16.97 5.93
C TYR A 550 -29.01 -17.12 7.00
N PHE A 551 -29.16 -18.05 7.94
CA PHE A 551 -28.12 -18.31 8.95
C PHE A 551 -26.84 -18.80 8.29
N HIS A 552 -26.92 -19.79 7.39
CA HIS A 552 -25.76 -20.31 6.66
C HIS A 552 -25.10 -19.23 5.79
N LEU A 553 -25.88 -18.44 5.04
CA LEU A 553 -25.35 -17.35 4.23
C LEU A 553 -24.55 -16.36 5.11
N LEU A 554 -25.13 -15.93 6.23
CA LEU A 554 -24.47 -15.00 7.14
C LEU A 554 -23.20 -15.59 7.78
N THR A 555 -23.27 -16.82 8.30
CA THR A 555 -22.17 -17.45 9.06
C THR A 555 -20.95 -17.79 8.22
N TRP A 556 -21.12 -18.03 6.91
CA TRP A 556 -20.02 -18.40 6.02
C TRP A 556 -19.54 -17.22 5.17
N SER A 557 -20.43 -16.32 4.74
CA SER A 557 -20.01 -15.13 3.97
C SER A 557 -19.26 -14.09 4.81
N LEU A 558 -19.61 -13.88 6.09
CA LEU A 558 -18.90 -12.90 6.93
C LEU A 558 -17.42 -13.26 7.15
N PRO A 559 -17.05 -14.48 7.60
CA PRO A 559 -15.65 -14.89 7.69
C PRO A 559 -14.94 -14.86 6.34
N PHE A 560 -15.60 -15.28 5.26
CA PHE A 560 -15.02 -15.27 3.91
C PHE A 560 -14.61 -13.85 3.48
N VAL A 561 -15.51 -12.87 3.63
CA VAL A 561 -15.23 -11.46 3.26
C VAL A 561 -14.09 -10.89 4.12
N LEU A 562 -14.05 -11.19 5.42
CA LEU A 562 -12.97 -10.76 6.31
C LEU A 562 -11.62 -11.37 5.91
N THR A 563 -11.56 -12.68 5.66
CA THR A 563 -10.34 -13.36 5.20
C THR A 563 -9.83 -12.78 3.88
N VAL A 564 -10.71 -12.57 2.90
CA VAL A 564 -10.34 -11.98 1.60
C VAL A 564 -9.85 -10.54 1.77
N ALA A 565 -10.48 -9.73 2.64
CA ALA A 565 -10.04 -8.37 2.93
C ALA A 565 -8.63 -8.33 3.56
N ILE A 566 -8.30 -9.27 4.46
CA ILE A 566 -6.96 -9.38 5.07
C ILE A 566 -5.91 -9.76 4.03
N LEU A 567 -6.22 -10.71 3.15
CA LEU A 567 -5.32 -11.11 2.06
C LEU A 567 -5.11 -9.98 1.04
N ALA A 568 -6.13 -9.14 0.82
CA ALA A 568 -6.04 -7.98 -0.06
C ALA A 568 -5.15 -6.85 0.50
N VAL A 569 -5.03 -6.70 1.82
CA VAL A 569 -4.10 -5.74 2.45
C VAL A 569 -2.70 -6.32 2.73
N ALA A 570 -2.51 -7.63 2.54
CA ALA A 570 -1.28 -8.37 2.79
C ALA A 570 -0.66 -8.08 4.18
N GLN A 571 -1.45 -8.30 5.24
CA GLN A 571 -1.06 -8.07 6.64
C GLN A 571 -1.10 -9.36 7.47
N VAL A 572 -0.76 -10.49 6.83
CA VAL A 572 -0.58 -11.78 7.51
C VAL A 572 0.91 -11.94 7.85
N ASP A 573 1.20 -12.20 9.11
CA ASP A 573 2.56 -12.33 9.64
C ASP A 573 2.71 -13.70 10.31
N GLY A 574 3.92 -14.26 10.30
CA GLY A 574 4.27 -15.47 11.03
C GLY A 574 4.90 -15.15 12.40
N ASP A 575 4.56 -15.92 13.42
CA ASP A 575 5.22 -15.86 14.74
C ASP A 575 5.67 -17.25 15.21
N SER A 576 6.90 -17.34 15.72
CA SER A 576 7.53 -18.62 16.10
C SER A 576 7.04 -19.15 17.45
N VAL A 577 6.55 -18.28 18.33
CA VAL A 577 6.08 -18.64 19.68
C VAL A 577 4.73 -19.34 19.60
N SER A 578 3.79 -18.75 18.88
CA SER A 578 2.50 -19.36 18.53
C SER A 578 2.64 -20.47 17.48
N GLY A 579 3.64 -20.37 16.59
CA GLY A 579 3.94 -21.37 15.56
C GLY A 579 2.95 -21.38 14.39
N ILE A 580 2.20 -20.30 14.20
CA ILE A 580 1.22 -20.11 13.12
C ILE A 580 1.41 -18.76 12.42
N CYS A 581 0.69 -18.56 11.31
CA CYS A 581 0.52 -17.25 10.71
C CYS A 581 -0.84 -16.63 11.10
N PHE A 582 -0.83 -15.35 11.44
CA PHE A 582 -2.02 -14.61 11.88
C PHE A 582 -2.00 -13.15 11.41
N VAL A 583 -3.13 -12.46 11.53
CA VAL A 583 -3.25 -11.07 11.05
C VAL A 583 -2.64 -10.08 12.04
N GLY A 584 -1.70 -9.25 11.55
CA GLY A 584 -1.18 -8.08 12.25
C GLY A 584 -0.35 -8.37 13.51
N TYR A 585 0.64 -9.26 13.43
CA TYR A 585 1.68 -9.35 14.48
C TYR A 585 2.67 -8.18 14.38
N LYS A 586 3.00 -7.72 13.16
CA LYS A 586 3.86 -6.55 12.91
C LYS A 586 3.09 -5.23 12.95
N ASN A 587 1.80 -5.25 12.60
CA ASN A 587 0.94 -4.06 12.56
C ASN A 587 -0.34 -4.27 13.38
N TYR A 588 -0.28 -3.96 14.68
CA TYR A 588 -1.37 -4.17 15.66
C TYR A 588 -2.72 -3.56 15.27
N ARG A 589 -2.73 -2.49 14.46
CA ARG A 589 -3.95 -1.84 13.96
C ARG A 589 -4.84 -2.80 13.16
N TYR A 590 -4.24 -3.71 12.38
CA TYR A 590 -4.99 -4.70 11.61
C TYR A 590 -5.52 -5.83 12.50
N ARG A 591 -4.76 -6.29 13.51
CA ARG A 591 -5.26 -7.21 14.55
C ARG A 591 -6.46 -6.60 15.29
N ALA A 592 -6.41 -5.30 15.61
CA ALA A 592 -7.55 -4.59 16.21
C ALA A 592 -8.78 -4.51 15.28
N GLY A 593 -8.58 -4.10 14.02
CA GLY A 593 -9.67 -3.97 13.05
C GLY A 593 -10.33 -5.29 12.66
N PHE A 594 -9.54 -6.34 12.47
CA PHE A 594 -10.01 -7.63 11.94
C PHE A 594 -10.25 -8.72 13.01
N VAL A 595 -9.85 -8.51 14.27
CA VAL A 595 -10.07 -9.48 15.36
C VAL A 595 -10.83 -8.84 16.52
N LEU A 596 -10.30 -7.76 17.10
CA LEU A 596 -10.88 -7.14 18.29
C LEU A 596 -12.27 -6.54 18.01
N ALA A 597 -12.46 -5.83 16.89
CA ALA A 597 -13.74 -5.23 16.55
C ALA A 597 -14.86 -6.27 16.22
N PRO A 598 -14.63 -7.32 15.40
CA PRO A 598 -15.60 -8.40 15.22
C PRO A 598 -15.98 -9.13 16.52
N ILE A 599 -15.00 -9.44 17.38
CA ILE A 599 -15.25 -10.10 18.67
C ILE A 599 -16.05 -9.17 19.61
N GLY A 600 -15.72 -7.88 19.66
CA GLY A 600 -16.48 -6.89 20.42
C GLY A 600 -17.94 -6.78 19.96
N LEU A 601 -18.18 -6.78 18.64
CA LEU A 601 -19.54 -6.79 18.08
C LEU A 601 -20.30 -8.07 18.44
N VAL A 602 -19.65 -9.23 18.36
CA VAL A 602 -20.22 -10.53 18.78
C VAL A 602 -20.60 -10.52 20.26
N LEU A 603 -19.77 -9.94 21.14
CA LEU A 603 -20.07 -9.81 22.56
C LEU A 603 -21.29 -8.92 22.80
N ILE A 604 -21.39 -7.77 22.14
CA ILE A 604 -22.54 -6.86 22.30
C ILE A 604 -23.83 -7.55 21.84
N VAL A 605 -23.84 -8.14 20.64
CA VAL A 605 -25.04 -8.75 20.05
C VAL A 605 -25.42 -10.06 20.76
N GLY A 606 -24.45 -10.94 21.03
CA GLY A 606 -24.66 -12.19 21.76
C GLY A 606 -25.08 -11.96 23.21
N GLY A 607 -24.46 -11.00 23.89
CA GLY A 607 -24.83 -10.57 25.24
C GLY A 607 -26.26 -10.03 25.31
N TYR A 608 -26.66 -9.20 24.35
CA TYR A 608 -28.06 -8.75 24.22
C TYR A 608 -29.04 -9.92 24.09
N PHE A 609 -28.79 -10.89 23.21
CA PHE A 609 -29.68 -12.06 23.07
C PHE A 609 -29.68 -12.97 24.30
N LEU A 610 -28.55 -13.13 24.99
CA LEU A 610 -28.49 -13.87 26.26
C LEU A 610 -29.35 -13.21 27.34
N ILE A 611 -29.18 -11.91 27.57
CA ILE A 611 -29.97 -11.15 28.56
C ILE A 611 -31.46 -11.23 28.22
N ARG A 612 -31.84 -11.00 26.95
CA ARG A 612 -33.24 -11.08 26.50
C ARG A 612 -33.81 -12.50 26.60
N GLY A 613 -33.01 -13.54 26.36
CA GLY A 613 -33.35 -14.93 26.60
C GLY A 613 -33.72 -15.18 28.05
N VAL A 614 -32.84 -14.80 28.98
CA VAL A 614 -33.05 -14.93 30.44
C VAL A 614 -34.27 -14.13 30.93
N MET A 615 -34.47 -12.88 30.47
CA MET A 615 -35.65 -12.09 30.84
C MET A 615 -36.96 -12.74 30.38
N THR A 616 -36.99 -13.24 29.14
CA THR A 616 -38.16 -13.96 28.59
C THR A 616 -38.48 -15.20 29.43
N LEU A 617 -37.44 -15.89 29.88
CA LEU A 617 -37.52 -17.11 30.67
C LEU A 617 -38.13 -16.89 32.07
N PHE A 618 -37.65 -15.87 32.78
CA PHE A 618 -38.22 -15.49 34.07
C PHE A 618 -39.68 -15.04 33.93
N SER A 619 -40.01 -14.32 32.87
CA SER A 619 -41.40 -13.91 32.59
C SER A 619 -42.33 -15.11 32.36
N ILE A 620 -41.91 -16.12 31.58
CA ILE A 620 -42.71 -17.34 31.35
C ILE A 620 -42.93 -18.09 32.68
N LYS A 621 -41.87 -18.27 33.48
CA LYS A 621 -41.95 -18.93 34.80
C LYS A 621 -42.90 -18.19 35.77
N SER A 622 -42.90 -16.87 35.74
CA SER A 622 -43.76 -16.05 36.62
C SER A 622 -45.22 -16.02 36.16
N ASN A 623 -45.47 -15.97 34.85
CA ASN A 623 -46.79 -15.66 34.31
C ASN A 623 -47.66 -16.89 34.02
N HIS A 624 -47.07 -18.07 33.79
CA HIS A 624 -47.80 -19.28 33.39
C HIS A 624 -47.53 -20.51 34.28
N PRO A 625 -47.77 -20.44 35.61
CA PRO A 625 -47.45 -21.53 36.54
C PRO A 625 -48.27 -22.83 36.33
N GLY A 626 -49.38 -22.79 35.60
CA GLY A 626 -50.29 -23.93 35.42
C GLY A 626 -50.27 -24.64 34.07
N LEU A 627 -49.42 -24.22 33.10
CA LEU A 627 -49.52 -24.70 31.71
C LEU A 627 -48.68 -25.96 31.39
N LEU A 628 -47.91 -26.47 32.35
CA LEU A 628 -46.97 -27.57 32.15
C LEU A 628 -47.17 -28.67 33.20
N SER A 629 -47.34 -29.92 32.75
CA SER A 629 -47.21 -31.10 33.62
C SER A 629 -45.88 -31.05 34.36
N GLU A 630 -45.83 -31.40 35.66
CA GLU A 630 -44.59 -31.40 36.47
C GLU A 630 -43.40 -32.05 35.76
N LYS A 631 -43.64 -33.16 35.05
CA LYS A 631 -42.60 -33.91 34.33
C LYS A 631 -42.13 -33.21 33.04
N ALA A 632 -42.99 -32.41 32.41
CA ALA A 632 -42.61 -31.54 31.29
C ALA A 632 -41.87 -30.29 31.82
N ALA A 633 -42.36 -29.69 32.91
CA ALA A 633 -41.74 -28.54 33.56
C ALA A 633 -40.33 -28.87 34.07
N SER A 634 -40.11 -30.02 34.71
CA SER A 634 -38.77 -30.43 35.17
C SER A 634 -37.79 -30.60 34.00
N LYS A 635 -38.23 -31.22 32.90
CA LYS A 635 -37.39 -31.51 31.74
C LYS A 635 -37.10 -30.27 30.88
N ILE A 636 -38.05 -29.34 30.82
CA ILE A 636 -37.83 -28.00 30.25
C ILE A 636 -36.80 -27.27 31.12
N ASN A 637 -36.98 -27.20 32.45
CA ASN A 637 -36.04 -26.54 33.35
C ASN A 637 -34.60 -27.11 33.27
N GLU A 638 -34.43 -28.42 33.14
CA GLU A 638 -33.12 -29.07 33.01
C GLU A 638 -32.41 -28.69 31.70
N THR A 639 -33.11 -28.80 30.56
CA THR A 639 -32.54 -28.45 29.25
C THR A 639 -32.28 -26.95 29.09
N MET A 640 -33.15 -26.13 29.69
CA MET A 640 -33.10 -24.67 29.78
C MET A 640 -31.91 -24.17 30.61
N LEU A 641 -31.70 -24.73 31.81
CA LEU A 641 -30.56 -24.42 32.67
C LEU A 641 -29.25 -24.79 31.95
N ARG A 642 -29.20 -25.97 31.33
CA ARG A 642 -28.03 -26.46 30.60
C ARG A 642 -27.66 -25.55 29.42
N LEU A 643 -28.62 -25.15 28.60
CA LEU A 643 -28.36 -24.27 27.44
C LEU A 643 -28.02 -22.83 27.87
N GLY A 644 -28.57 -22.34 28.97
CA GLY A 644 -28.14 -21.09 29.61
C GLY A 644 -26.69 -21.14 30.09
N ILE A 645 -26.31 -22.17 30.86
CA ILE A 645 -24.93 -22.35 31.35
C ILE A 645 -23.93 -22.33 30.19
N PHE A 646 -24.19 -23.08 29.10
CA PHE A 646 -23.29 -23.08 27.94
C PHE A 646 -23.24 -21.73 27.22
N GLY A 647 -24.37 -21.02 27.09
CA GLY A 647 -24.38 -19.67 26.53
C GLY A 647 -23.54 -18.68 27.34
N PHE A 648 -23.67 -18.67 28.66
CA PHE A 648 -22.89 -17.81 29.56
C PHE A 648 -21.40 -18.20 29.63
N LEU A 649 -21.10 -19.49 29.61
CA LEU A 649 -19.72 -19.99 29.69
C LEU A 649 -18.96 -19.72 28.38
N ALA A 650 -19.61 -19.88 27.22
CA ALA A 650 -19.06 -19.43 25.94
C ALA A 650 -18.87 -17.90 25.90
N PHE A 651 -19.86 -17.12 26.37
CA PHE A 651 -19.73 -15.67 26.49
C PHE A 651 -18.54 -15.26 27.37
N GLY A 652 -18.35 -15.94 28.51
CA GLY A 652 -17.21 -15.72 29.41
C GLY A 652 -15.86 -15.96 28.74
N PHE A 653 -15.71 -17.05 27.98
CA PHE A 653 -14.47 -17.28 27.23
C PHE A 653 -14.24 -16.26 26.11
N VAL A 654 -15.27 -15.91 25.32
CA VAL A 654 -15.14 -14.88 24.28
C VAL A 654 -14.79 -13.51 24.89
N LEU A 655 -15.27 -13.20 26.09
CA LEU A 655 -14.90 -12.00 26.85
C LEU A 655 -13.45 -12.03 27.32
N ILE A 656 -12.93 -13.18 27.74
CA ILE A 656 -11.51 -13.35 28.10
C ILE A 656 -10.63 -13.14 26.86
N THR A 657 -10.94 -13.77 25.72
CA THR A 657 -10.24 -13.56 24.44
C THR A 657 -10.26 -12.09 24.01
N PHE A 658 -11.40 -11.39 24.13
CA PHE A 658 -11.47 -9.94 23.89
C PHE A 658 -10.56 -9.15 24.82
N SER A 659 -10.51 -9.52 26.10
CA SER A 659 -9.68 -8.83 27.11
C SER A 659 -8.19 -9.02 26.85
N CYS A 660 -7.76 -10.22 26.43
CA CYS A 660 -6.39 -10.48 26.00
C CYS A 660 -6.02 -9.63 24.77
N HIS A 661 -6.83 -9.65 23.72
CA HIS A 661 -6.57 -8.85 22.51
C HIS A 661 -6.61 -7.32 22.76
N PHE A 662 -7.40 -6.86 23.73
CA PHE A 662 -7.38 -5.47 24.17
C PHE A 662 -6.09 -5.11 24.93
N TYR A 663 -5.59 -6.02 25.77
CA TYR A 663 -4.29 -5.87 26.43
C TYR A 663 -3.14 -5.79 25.41
N ASP A 664 -3.11 -6.68 24.41
CA ASP A 664 -2.11 -6.65 23.34
C ASP A 664 -2.13 -5.30 22.61
N PHE A 665 -3.32 -4.86 22.19
CA PHE A 665 -3.53 -3.60 21.47
C PHE A 665 -2.99 -2.38 22.22
N PHE A 666 -3.17 -2.33 23.55
CA PHE A 666 -2.73 -1.19 24.35
C PHE A 666 -1.21 -1.15 24.57
N ASN A 667 -0.56 -2.31 24.68
CA ASN A 667 0.85 -2.41 25.05
C ASN A 667 1.82 -2.57 23.86
N GLN A 668 1.34 -3.00 22.68
CA GLN A 668 2.20 -3.30 21.53
C GLN A 668 3.15 -2.16 21.15
N ALA A 669 2.68 -0.91 21.14
CA ALA A 669 3.51 0.23 20.75
C ALA A 669 4.72 0.47 21.69
N GLU A 670 4.66 -0.03 22.93
CA GLU A 670 5.77 0.00 23.88
C GLU A 670 6.73 -1.18 23.68
N TRP A 671 6.20 -2.35 23.34
CA TRP A 671 6.99 -3.53 22.98
C TRP A 671 7.76 -3.34 21.67
N GLU A 672 7.15 -2.76 20.64
CA GLU A 672 7.80 -2.42 19.36
C GLU A 672 8.97 -1.45 19.58
N ARG A 673 8.79 -0.44 20.44
CA ARG A 673 9.88 0.50 20.78
C ARG A 673 10.98 -0.17 21.60
N SER A 674 10.62 -0.93 22.63
CA SER A 674 11.59 -1.68 23.46
C SER A 674 12.38 -2.68 22.62
N PHE A 675 11.75 -3.28 21.62
CA PHE A 675 12.42 -4.19 20.69
C PHE A 675 13.36 -3.45 19.71
N ARG A 676 12.95 -2.29 19.14
CA ARG A 676 13.85 -1.47 18.31
C ARG A 676 15.09 -1.03 19.09
N ASP A 677 14.91 -0.54 20.33
CA ASP A 677 16.01 -0.17 21.23
C ASP A 677 16.97 -1.35 21.46
N TYR A 678 16.44 -2.55 21.71
CA TYR A 678 17.22 -3.77 21.91
C TYR A 678 18.00 -4.18 20.65
N VAL A 679 17.37 -4.16 19.46
CA VAL A 679 18.05 -4.50 18.19
C VAL A 679 19.18 -3.52 17.89
N LEU A 680 18.98 -2.21 18.08
CA LEU A 680 20.02 -1.21 17.87
C LEU A 680 21.19 -1.35 18.87
N CYS A 681 20.90 -1.72 20.11
CA CYS A 681 21.90 -2.03 21.12
C CYS A 681 22.72 -3.29 20.75
N GLN A 682 22.05 -4.41 20.44
CA GLN A 682 22.68 -5.68 20.07
C GLN A 682 23.46 -5.61 18.77
N ALA A 683 22.95 -4.89 17.77
CA ALA A 683 23.65 -4.63 16.51
C ALA A 683 24.94 -3.81 16.70
N ASN A 684 25.24 -3.34 17.92
CA ASN A 684 26.48 -2.67 18.33
C ASN A 684 26.94 -1.60 17.32
N VAL A 685 25.98 -0.81 16.81
CA VAL A 685 26.24 0.28 15.87
C VAL A 685 26.76 1.48 16.66
N THR A 686 27.90 1.30 17.33
CA THR A 686 28.55 2.27 18.22
C THR A 686 29.25 3.38 17.43
N ILE A 687 28.46 4.18 16.70
CA ILE A 687 28.93 5.44 16.08
C ILE A 687 29.01 6.53 17.17
N GLY A 688 29.88 6.33 18.17
CA GLY A 688 30.12 7.31 19.22
C GLY A 688 30.66 6.73 20.52
N LEU A 689 31.83 7.21 20.93
CA LEU A 689 32.51 6.98 22.23
C LEU A 689 32.99 5.54 22.50
N PRO A 690 34.31 5.31 22.64
CA PRO A 690 34.80 4.18 23.43
C PRO A 690 34.47 4.45 24.91
N THR A 691 33.29 4.00 25.35
CA THR A 691 32.90 4.13 26.75
C THR A 691 33.88 3.36 27.62
N LYS A 692 34.48 4.02 28.61
CA LYS A 692 35.29 3.38 29.68
C LYS A 692 34.45 2.53 30.65
N LYS A 693 33.23 2.16 30.25
CA LYS A 693 32.34 1.23 30.94
C LYS A 693 32.34 -0.07 30.13
N PRO A 694 32.25 -1.25 30.77
CA PRO A 694 31.99 -2.49 30.04
C PRO A 694 30.73 -2.33 29.16
N ILE A 695 30.65 -3.16 28.13
CA ILE A 695 29.54 -3.22 27.17
C ILE A 695 28.22 -3.12 27.96
N PRO A 696 27.33 -2.14 27.66
CA PRO A 696 26.05 -2.07 28.34
C PRO A 696 25.28 -3.36 28.04
N ASP A 697 24.88 -4.09 29.08
CA ASP A 697 24.02 -5.26 28.92
C ASP A 697 22.71 -4.81 28.24
N CYS A 698 22.52 -5.21 26.97
CA CYS A 698 21.38 -4.82 26.18
C CYS A 698 20.12 -5.53 26.70
N GLU A 699 19.42 -4.92 27.65
CA GLU A 699 18.22 -5.47 28.28
C GLU A 699 16.92 -5.04 27.57
N ILE A 700 15.98 -5.98 27.43
CA ILE A 700 14.65 -5.72 26.87
C ILE A 700 13.75 -5.10 27.95
N LYS A 701 13.51 -3.79 27.87
CA LYS A 701 12.72 -3.02 28.86
C LYS A 701 11.32 -3.60 29.10
N ASN A 702 10.57 -3.86 28.03
CA ASN A 702 9.22 -4.42 28.06
C ASN A 702 9.04 -5.41 26.91
N ARG A 703 8.40 -6.56 27.15
CA ARG A 703 8.07 -7.58 26.13
C ARG A 703 6.65 -8.14 26.31
N PRO A 704 6.04 -8.75 25.29
CA PRO A 704 4.70 -9.34 25.39
C PRO A 704 4.64 -10.43 26.47
N SER A 705 3.51 -10.50 27.18
CA SER A 705 3.32 -11.47 28.27
C SER A 705 2.82 -12.82 27.75
N LEU A 706 3.69 -13.84 27.75
CA LEU A 706 3.32 -15.21 27.39
C LEU A 706 2.17 -15.77 28.23
N LEU A 707 1.99 -15.29 29.47
CA LEU A 707 0.87 -15.68 30.32
C LEU A 707 -0.47 -15.18 29.75
N VAL A 708 -0.50 -13.98 29.16
CA VAL A 708 -1.73 -13.43 28.56
C VAL A 708 -2.10 -14.19 27.28
N GLU A 709 -1.13 -14.56 26.45
CA GLU A 709 -1.38 -15.40 25.27
C GLU A 709 -1.76 -16.85 25.67
N LYS A 710 -1.20 -17.42 26.75
CA LYS A 710 -1.70 -18.69 27.32
C LYS A 710 -3.15 -18.60 27.80
N ILE A 711 -3.54 -17.49 28.46
CA ILE A 711 -4.94 -17.25 28.86
C ILE A 711 -5.86 -17.10 27.63
N ASN A 712 -5.37 -16.45 26.57
CA ASN A 712 -6.09 -16.31 25.31
C ASN A 712 -6.35 -17.67 24.64
N LEU A 713 -5.30 -18.50 24.51
CA LEU A 713 -5.38 -19.86 23.99
C LEU A 713 -6.30 -20.74 24.86
N PHE A 714 -6.20 -20.64 26.19
CA PHE A 714 -7.10 -21.33 27.12
C PHE A 714 -8.57 -20.98 26.87
N ALA A 715 -8.89 -19.71 26.68
CA ALA A 715 -10.26 -19.29 26.39
C ALA A 715 -10.74 -19.75 25.01
N MET A 716 -9.89 -19.67 23.98
CA MET A 716 -10.19 -20.11 22.62
C MET A 716 -10.48 -21.63 22.57
N PHE A 717 -9.54 -22.45 23.06
CA PHE A 717 -9.69 -23.91 23.11
C PHE A 717 -10.77 -24.34 24.12
N GLY A 718 -10.85 -23.68 25.28
CA GLY A 718 -11.88 -23.89 26.29
C GLY A 718 -13.30 -23.66 25.76
N THR A 719 -13.49 -22.71 24.83
CA THR A 719 -14.76 -22.55 24.11
C THR A 719 -15.11 -23.81 23.33
N GLY A 720 -14.19 -24.32 22.50
CA GLY A 720 -14.39 -25.56 21.74
C GLY A 720 -14.68 -26.77 22.64
N ILE A 721 -13.89 -26.96 23.70
CA ILE A 721 -14.11 -28.03 24.68
C ILE A 721 -15.48 -27.90 25.33
N SER A 722 -15.87 -26.73 25.80
CA SER A 722 -17.16 -26.54 26.47
C SER A 722 -18.36 -26.82 25.56
N MET A 723 -18.31 -26.39 24.30
CA MET A 723 -19.36 -26.65 23.30
C MET A 723 -19.45 -28.14 22.92
N SER A 724 -18.37 -28.91 23.09
CA SER A 724 -18.38 -30.36 22.88
C SER A 724 -19.13 -31.11 23.99
N THR A 725 -19.06 -30.63 25.24
CA THR A 725 -19.72 -31.28 26.39
C THR A 725 -21.26 -31.29 26.29
N TRP A 726 -21.84 -30.56 25.33
CA TRP A 726 -23.26 -30.64 25.01
C TRP A 726 -23.71 -32.08 24.72
N VAL A 727 -22.92 -32.86 23.98
CA VAL A 727 -23.26 -34.27 23.69
C VAL A 727 -22.86 -35.23 24.82
N TRP A 728 -22.32 -34.77 25.95
CA TRP A 728 -21.97 -35.64 27.07
C TRP A 728 -23.23 -35.93 27.90
N THR A 729 -24.04 -36.88 27.41
CA THR A 729 -25.32 -37.27 28.00
C THR A 729 -25.53 -38.78 27.94
N LYS A 730 -26.49 -39.29 28.74
CA LYS A 730 -26.94 -40.69 28.66
C LYS A 730 -27.47 -41.08 27.27
N ALA A 731 -28.00 -40.12 26.50
CA ALA A 731 -28.49 -40.37 25.14
C ALA A 731 -27.36 -40.75 24.18
N THR A 732 -26.18 -40.14 24.34
CA THR A 732 -24.99 -40.41 23.52
C THR A 732 -24.46 -41.83 23.72
N LEU A 733 -24.50 -42.36 24.94
CA LEU A 733 -24.17 -43.77 25.22
C LEU A 733 -25.12 -44.72 24.47
N LEU A 734 -26.42 -44.40 24.42
CA LEU A 734 -27.41 -45.18 23.65
C LEU A 734 -27.23 -45.04 22.13
N ILE A 735 -26.79 -43.89 21.63
CA ILE A 735 -26.43 -43.71 20.22
C ILE A 735 -25.24 -44.60 19.86
N TRP A 736 -24.15 -44.51 20.61
CA TRP A 736 -22.95 -45.32 20.37
C TRP A 736 -23.19 -46.82 20.55
N ARG A 737 -23.99 -47.25 21.54
CA ARG A 737 -24.43 -48.65 21.68
C ARG A 737 -25.15 -49.14 20.42
N ARG A 738 -26.13 -48.39 19.92
CA ARG A 738 -26.88 -48.76 18.70
C ARG A 738 -26.00 -48.77 17.45
N THR A 739 -25.07 -47.82 17.32
CA THR A 739 -24.10 -47.78 16.22
C THR A 739 -23.17 -49.00 16.28
N TRP A 740 -22.67 -49.34 17.46
CA TRP A 740 -21.85 -50.52 17.70
C TRP A 740 -22.59 -51.82 17.36
N CYS A 741 -23.79 -52.05 17.90
CA CYS A 741 -24.59 -53.25 17.59
C CYS A 741 -24.90 -53.39 16.09
N ARG A 742 -25.15 -52.28 15.38
CA ARG A 742 -25.32 -52.30 13.92
C ARG A 742 -24.04 -52.66 13.17
N LEU A 743 -22.88 -52.20 13.64
CA LEU A 743 -21.57 -52.51 13.04
C LEU A 743 -21.15 -53.96 13.32
N THR A 744 -21.47 -54.50 14.50
CA THR A 744 -21.17 -55.90 14.88
C THR A 744 -22.23 -56.91 14.43
N GLY A 745 -23.30 -56.46 13.77
CA GLY A 745 -24.38 -57.32 13.27
C GLY A 745 -25.30 -57.90 14.36
N GLN A 746 -25.17 -57.48 15.62
CA GLN A 746 -26.07 -57.90 16.69
C GLN A 746 -27.44 -57.21 16.58
N SER A 747 -28.51 -57.96 16.83
CA SER A 747 -29.83 -57.37 17.02
C SER A 747 -29.84 -56.50 18.27
N ASP A 748 -30.24 -55.24 18.09
CA ASP A 748 -30.58 -54.34 19.17
C ASP A 748 -31.93 -54.78 19.74
N ASP A 749 -31.90 -55.70 20.72
CA ASP A 749 -33.07 -56.36 21.34
C ASP A 749 -33.94 -55.40 22.19
N GLU A 750 -33.65 -54.10 22.17
CA GLU A 750 -34.43 -53.08 22.86
C GLU A 750 -35.76 -52.79 22.13
N PRO A 751 -36.92 -52.86 22.83
CA PRO A 751 -38.24 -52.70 22.21
C PRO A 751 -38.50 -51.26 21.74
N LYS A 752 -38.68 -51.09 20.42
CA LYS A 752 -38.91 -49.78 19.79
C LYS A 752 -40.37 -49.34 19.94
N ARG A 753 -40.61 -48.16 20.53
CA ARG A 753 -41.95 -47.53 20.64
C ARG A 753 -42.58 -47.38 19.25
N ILE A 754 -43.63 -48.15 18.98
CA ILE A 754 -44.36 -48.09 17.71
C ILE A 754 -45.37 -46.93 17.79
N LYS A 755 -45.31 -45.96 16.87
CA LYS A 755 -46.29 -44.87 16.81
C LYS A 755 -47.73 -45.43 16.75
N LYS A 756 -48.69 -44.77 17.41
CA LYS A 756 -50.10 -45.18 17.51
C LYS A 756 -50.71 -45.57 16.15
N SER A 757 -50.51 -44.74 15.12
CA SER A 757 -50.93 -45.01 13.74
C SER A 757 -50.31 -46.28 13.14
N LYS A 758 -49.05 -46.55 13.44
CA LYS A 758 -48.30 -47.71 12.93
C LYS A 758 -48.66 -49.00 13.69
N MET A 759 -49.07 -48.92 14.96
CA MET A 759 -49.71 -50.03 15.68
C MET A 759 -51.08 -50.36 15.08
N ILE A 760 -51.94 -49.34 14.85
CA ILE A 760 -53.25 -49.53 14.22
C ILE A 760 -53.10 -50.14 12.83
N ALA A 761 -52.19 -49.61 11.98
CA ALA A 761 -51.94 -50.14 10.65
C ALA A 761 -51.45 -51.60 10.66
N LYS A 762 -50.57 -51.97 11.61
CA LYS A 762 -50.08 -53.36 11.76
C LYS A 762 -51.15 -54.32 12.29
N ALA A 763 -52.06 -53.83 13.15
CA ALA A 763 -53.24 -54.61 13.57
C ALA A 763 -54.25 -54.76 12.42
N PHE A 764 -54.45 -53.72 11.61
CA PHE A 764 -55.33 -53.76 10.43
C PHE A 764 -54.80 -54.66 9.33
N SER A 765 -53.49 -54.66 9.04
CA SER A 765 -52.92 -55.55 8.01
C SER A 765 -53.01 -57.03 8.39
N LYS A 766 -52.99 -57.35 9.69
CA LYS A 766 -53.22 -58.71 10.23
C LYS A 766 -54.69 -59.01 10.58
N ARG A 767 -55.65 -58.16 10.18
CA ARG A 767 -57.07 -58.33 10.54
C ARG A 767 -57.68 -59.67 10.10
N ARG A 768 -57.28 -60.24 8.96
CA ARG A 768 -57.74 -61.58 8.52
C ARG A 768 -57.28 -62.70 9.46
N GLU A 769 -56.04 -62.65 9.94
CA GLU A 769 -55.49 -63.62 10.90
C GLU A 769 -56.21 -63.48 12.26
N LEU A 770 -56.38 -62.25 12.75
CA LEU A 770 -57.09 -61.94 14.00
C LEU A 770 -58.58 -62.32 13.97
N LEU A 771 -59.20 -62.39 12.79
CA LEU A 771 -60.56 -62.89 12.62
C LEU A 771 -60.65 -64.42 12.63
N GLN A 772 -59.57 -65.14 12.31
CA GLN A 772 -59.51 -66.60 12.38
C GLN A 772 -59.17 -67.07 13.80
N ASN A 773 -58.33 -66.34 14.54
CA ASN A 773 -57.99 -66.64 15.94
C ASN A 773 -58.28 -65.45 16.87
N PRO A 774 -59.51 -65.33 17.43
CA PRO A 774 -59.91 -64.20 18.28
C PRO A 774 -59.11 -64.03 19.58
N GLY A 775 -58.42 -65.09 20.04
CA GLY A 775 -57.56 -65.09 21.22
C GLY A 775 -56.09 -64.75 20.96
N GLN A 776 -55.68 -64.48 19.72
CA GLN A 776 -54.29 -64.22 19.39
C GLN A 776 -53.87 -62.78 19.76
N GLU A 777 -53.27 -62.62 20.94
CA GLU A 777 -52.76 -61.32 21.39
C GLU A 777 -51.46 -60.95 20.65
N LEU A 778 -51.47 -59.83 19.93
CA LEU A 778 -50.25 -59.21 19.41
C LEU A 778 -49.50 -58.56 20.58
N SER A 779 -48.43 -59.20 21.03
CA SER A 779 -47.55 -58.65 22.07
C SER A 779 -46.80 -57.42 21.56
N PHE A 780 -47.34 -56.23 21.88
CA PHE A 780 -46.62 -54.98 21.75
C PHE A 780 -45.80 -54.77 23.03
N SER A 781 -44.49 -54.99 22.98
CA SER A 781 -43.61 -54.80 24.14
C SER A 781 -43.70 -53.35 24.64
N MET A 782 -44.20 -53.19 25.87
CA MET A 782 -44.29 -51.92 26.60
C MET A 782 -43.29 -51.90 27.76
N HIS A 783 -42.00 -51.93 27.43
CA HIS A 783 -40.96 -51.51 28.36
C HIS A 783 -40.21 -50.32 27.76
N THR A 784 -40.19 -49.21 28.48
CA THR A 784 -39.47 -47.97 28.16
C THR A 784 -37.96 -48.25 28.11
N VAL A 785 -37.18 -47.68 27.19
CA VAL A 785 -37.06 -46.24 26.91
C VAL A 785 -36.95 -45.95 25.40
N SER A 786 -37.86 -45.17 24.81
CA SER A 786 -37.63 -44.58 23.49
C SER A 786 -37.00 -43.19 23.61
N HIS A 787 -35.80 -43.02 23.02
CA HIS A 787 -35.22 -41.71 22.81
C HIS A 787 -35.75 -41.11 21.50
N ASP A 788 -37.00 -40.65 21.52
CA ASP A 788 -37.61 -39.90 20.40
C ASP A 788 -37.09 -38.44 20.30
N GLY A 789 -36.21 -38.01 21.21
CA GLY A 789 -35.54 -36.71 21.15
C GLY A 789 -34.31 -36.71 20.23
N PRO A 790 -33.88 -35.55 19.71
CA PRO A 790 -32.57 -35.39 19.09
C PRO A 790 -31.45 -35.65 20.12
N VAL A 791 -30.23 -35.97 19.66
CA VAL A 791 -28.98 -36.07 20.45
C VAL A 791 -28.83 -34.97 21.52
N ALA A 792 -29.39 -33.79 21.24
CA ALA A 792 -29.37 -32.59 22.05
C ALA A 792 -30.47 -32.46 23.12
N GLY A 793 -31.42 -33.40 23.25
CA GLY A 793 -32.52 -33.34 24.23
C GLY A 793 -33.59 -32.25 24.00
N LEU A 794 -33.40 -31.38 23.01
CA LEU A 794 -34.30 -30.28 22.64
C LEU A 794 -35.54 -30.77 21.88
N ALA A 795 -36.49 -31.33 22.62
CA ALA A 795 -37.83 -31.66 22.12
C ALA A 795 -38.85 -30.61 22.60
N PHE A 796 -39.06 -29.56 21.81
CA PHE A 796 -40.09 -28.53 22.05
C PHE A 796 -41.44 -28.82 21.35
N ASP A 797 -41.73 -30.09 21.05
CA ASP A 797 -43.05 -30.52 20.55
C ASP A 797 -44.05 -30.64 21.71
N LEU A 798 -44.50 -29.50 22.24
CA LEU A 798 -45.54 -29.41 23.27
C LEU A 798 -46.97 -29.71 22.75
N ASN A 799 -47.12 -30.00 21.45
CA ASN A 799 -48.42 -30.15 20.78
C ASN A 799 -48.74 -31.59 20.31
N GLU A 800 -47.95 -32.62 20.66
CA GLU A 800 -48.48 -34.00 20.63
C GLU A 800 -49.33 -34.23 21.88
N PRO A 801 -50.67 -34.41 21.77
CA PRO A 801 -51.50 -34.77 22.91
C PRO A 801 -51.04 -36.12 23.46
N SER A 802 -50.61 -36.13 24.72
CA SER A 802 -49.99 -37.24 25.47
C SER A 802 -49.93 -38.57 24.71
N ALA A 803 -48.81 -38.81 24.01
CA ALA A 803 -48.56 -40.08 23.30
C ALA A 803 -48.35 -41.28 24.23
N ASP A 804 -48.63 -41.11 25.53
CA ASP A 804 -48.70 -42.17 26.52
C ASP A 804 -49.97 -42.99 26.29
N VAL A 805 -49.77 -44.01 25.46
CA VAL A 805 -50.75 -45.05 25.22
C VAL A 805 -50.96 -45.79 26.53
N SER A 806 -52.13 -45.59 27.15
CA SER A 806 -52.60 -46.43 28.25
C SER A 806 -52.39 -47.91 27.90
N SER A 807 -51.80 -48.68 28.83
CA SER A 807 -51.58 -50.12 28.65
C SER A 807 -52.85 -50.85 28.22
N ALA A 808 -53.99 -50.47 28.80
CA ALA A 808 -55.31 -50.97 28.42
C ALA A 808 -55.68 -50.66 26.94
N TRP A 809 -55.34 -49.47 26.42
CA TRP A 809 -55.63 -49.16 25.01
C TRP A 809 -54.86 -50.07 24.06
N ALA A 810 -53.57 -50.32 24.31
CA ALA A 810 -52.76 -51.19 23.46
C ALA A 810 -53.20 -52.66 23.55
N GLN A 811 -53.53 -53.15 24.76
CA GLN A 811 -54.11 -54.49 24.97
C GLN A 811 -55.46 -54.66 24.27
N HIS A 812 -56.21 -53.58 24.05
CA HIS A 812 -57.52 -53.62 23.39
C HIS A 812 -57.50 -53.27 21.89
N VAL A 813 -56.40 -52.79 21.31
CA VAL A 813 -56.31 -52.47 19.86
C VAL A 813 -56.65 -53.67 18.97
N THR A 814 -56.17 -54.86 19.31
CA THR A 814 -56.48 -56.10 18.55
C THR A 814 -57.98 -56.40 18.58
N LYS A 815 -58.59 -56.31 19.76
CA LYS A 815 -60.02 -56.51 20.01
C LYS A 815 -60.87 -55.41 19.34
N MET A 816 -60.38 -54.17 19.24
CA MET A 816 -61.05 -53.08 18.50
C MET A 816 -61.05 -53.33 16.98
N VAL A 817 -59.92 -53.75 16.40
CA VAL A 817 -59.82 -54.03 14.94
C VAL A 817 -60.58 -55.30 14.53
N ALA A 818 -60.74 -56.26 15.46
CA ALA A 818 -61.52 -57.47 15.26
C ALA A 818 -63.06 -57.25 15.37
N ARG A 819 -63.53 -56.24 16.12
CA ARG A 819 -64.98 -55.92 16.19
C ARG A 819 -65.52 -55.47 14.83
N ARG A 820 -66.65 -56.05 14.40
CA ARG A 820 -67.41 -55.58 13.23
C ARG A 820 -68.03 -54.21 13.57
N GLY A 821 -67.83 -53.20 12.72
CA GLY A 821 -68.44 -51.87 12.89
C GLY A 821 -67.68 -50.70 12.25
N ALA A 822 -66.36 -50.80 12.06
CA ALA A 822 -65.55 -49.73 11.45
C ALA A 822 -65.63 -49.73 9.90
N ILE A 823 -66.81 -49.43 9.35
CA ILE A 823 -67.02 -48.99 7.96
C ILE A 823 -68.05 -47.87 7.98
N LEU A 824 -67.63 -46.64 7.68
CA LEU A 824 -68.52 -45.65 7.09
C LEU A 824 -68.50 -45.89 5.58
N PRO A 825 -69.64 -46.14 4.91
CA PRO A 825 -69.71 -46.03 3.46
C PRO A 825 -69.43 -44.59 3.05
N GLN A 826 -68.65 -44.39 1.99
CA GLN A 826 -68.64 -43.09 1.30
C GLN A 826 -69.98 -42.92 0.61
N ASP A 827 -70.69 -41.84 0.94
CA ASP A 827 -71.38 -40.91 0.02
C ASP A 827 -72.50 -40.14 0.76
N VAL A 828 -72.09 -39.10 1.49
CA VAL A 828 -72.98 -37.97 1.84
C VAL A 828 -72.19 -36.67 1.69
N SER A 829 -72.56 -35.88 0.69
CA SER A 829 -72.08 -34.51 0.50
C SER A 829 -72.61 -33.59 1.61
N VAL A 830 -71.74 -32.82 2.26
CA VAL A 830 -72.15 -31.78 3.21
C VAL A 830 -71.46 -30.46 2.87
N THR A 831 -72.23 -29.53 2.30
CA THR A 831 -71.93 -28.11 2.30
C THR A 831 -72.21 -27.51 3.69
N PRO A 832 -71.48 -26.48 4.14
CA PRO A 832 -71.50 -26.07 5.55
C PRO A 832 -72.56 -25.00 5.84
N VAL A 833 -73.41 -25.21 6.86
CA VAL A 833 -74.20 -24.14 7.50
C VAL A 833 -74.28 -24.34 9.03
N ALA A 834 -73.89 -23.26 9.73
CA ALA A 834 -74.15 -22.81 11.11
C ALA A 834 -74.65 -23.77 12.23
N THR A 835 -73.97 -23.63 13.39
CA THR A 835 -74.48 -23.96 14.74
C THR A 835 -75.63 -23.01 15.17
N PRO A 836 -76.48 -23.42 16.13
CA PRO A 836 -76.26 -23.02 17.53
C PRO A 836 -76.57 -24.12 18.58
N GLY A 837 -76.13 -23.89 19.82
CA GLY A 837 -76.17 -24.87 20.92
C GLY A 837 -77.51 -25.02 21.67
N PRO A 838 -77.56 -25.91 22.69
CA PRO A 838 -78.80 -26.35 23.33
C PRO A 838 -79.37 -25.35 24.35
N ARG A 839 -80.71 -25.25 24.38
CA ARG A 839 -81.47 -24.52 25.41
C ARG A 839 -81.85 -25.44 26.57
N VAL A 840 -81.90 -24.88 27.77
CA VAL A 840 -82.52 -25.46 28.98
C VAL A 840 -83.66 -24.55 29.43
N ALA A 841 -84.83 -25.12 29.71
CA ALA A 841 -85.79 -24.77 30.79
C ALA A 841 -87.23 -25.18 30.43
N ALA A 842 -87.93 -25.84 31.38
CA ALA A 842 -89.12 -25.29 32.04
C ALA A 842 -89.85 -26.35 32.91
N PHE A 843 -90.22 -25.99 34.13
CA PHE A 843 -91.32 -26.58 34.91
C PHE A 843 -91.92 -25.51 35.85
N SER A 844 -93.19 -25.66 36.23
CA SER A 844 -94.09 -24.64 36.79
C SER A 844 -94.94 -25.21 37.94
N THR A 845 -95.42 -24.49 38.96
CA THR A 845 -95.41 -23.04 39.33
C THR A 845 -95.87 -22.91 40.80
N LEU A 846 -95.74 -21.73 41.44
CA LEU A 846 -96.78 -21.01 42.24
C LEU A 846 -96.17 -19.84 43.11
N PRO A 847 -96.97 -18.89 43.64
CA PRO A 847 -96.52 -17.55 44.13
C PRO A 847 -96.96 -17.24 45.62
N PRO A 848 -97.10 -15.98 46.11
CA PRO A 848 -96.08 -14.92 46.38
C PRO A 848 -96.21 -14.18 47.77
N ARG A 849 -95.37 -13.12 47.97
CA ARG A 849 -95.45 -11.95 48.93
C ARG A 849 -94.88 -12.09 50.36
N PRO A 850 -94.51 -10.98 51.07
CA PRO A 850 -94.16 -9.61 50.61
C PRO A 850 -92.85 -8.99 51.20
N THR A 851 -92.51 -7.78 50.71
CA THR A 851 -91.52 -6.75 51.13
C THR A 851 -91.88 -6.04 52.47
N PRO A 852 -91.17 -4.99 53.04
CA PRO A 852 -90.22 -4.00 52.45
C PRO A 852 -89.07 -3.42 53.35
N LEU A 853 -88.45 -2.28 52.91
CA LEU A 853 -87.63 -1.27 53.65
C LEU A 853 -86.13 -1.59 53.87
N LEU A 854 -85.14 -0.66 53.84
CA LEU A 854 -85.06 0.82 53.65
C LEU A 854 -83.60 1.24 53.26
N LEU A 855 -83.42 2.42 52.61
CA LEU A 855 -82.24 3.34 52.57
C LEU A 855 -80.81 2.79 52.25
N GLY A 856 -79.86 3.53 51.65
CA GLY A 856 -79.87 4.89 51.07
C GLY A 856 -78.44 5.39 50.73
N SER A 857 -78.30 6.15 49.63
CA SER A 857 -77.32 7.24 49.32
C SER A 857 -75.82 7.14 49.76
N ILE A 858 -74.84 7.07 48.84
CA ILE A 858 -74.10 8.19 48.15
C ILE A 858 -72.83 8.69 48.87
N SER A 859 -71.70 8.71 48.13
CA SER A 859 -70.67 9.77 47.98
C SER A 859 -69.30 9.13 47.71
N SER A 860 -68.50 9.36 46.65
CA SER A 860 -68.21 10.49 45.74
C SER A 860 -67.10 11.46 46.19
N ARG A 861 -65.86 11.24 45.67
CA ARG A 861 -64.81 12.17 45.16
C ARG A 861 -63.45 11.45 45.23
N LEU A 862 -62.66 11.42 44.15
CA LEU A 862 -61.66 12.44 43.73
C LEU A 862 -60.66 12.71 44.86
N ASP A 863 -59.35 12.58 44.67
CA ASP A 863 -58.56 12.62 43.41
C ASP A 863 -57.86 11.30 43.01
#